data_AF-A0A5B0FJ05-F1
#
_entry.id   AF-A0A5B0FJ05-F1
#
_cell.length_a   1.000
_cell.length_b   1.000
_cell.length_c   1.000
_cell.angle_alpha   90.00
_cell.angle_beta   90.00
_cell.angle_gamma   90.00
#
_symmetry.space_group_name_H-M   'P 1'
#
loop_
_entity.id
_entity.type
_entity.pdbx_description
1 polymer ?
#
loop_
_entity_poly.entity_id
_entity_poly.type
_entity_poly.pdbx_seq_one_letter_code
_entity_poly.pdbx_strand_id
1 'polypeptide(L)'
;MQRSTFTSHLAFALTLVLVAFRGSAQSVYQDKPFLQDYSIKYYADTTRSHLLRVAADRNGNIEILAQEGLQHIQDGQFLHPGAIKPNNSYRFMKDKKISGLLSYDNQFVYLAESVVLSNAWAGTLFSKHTVAGPKAFAGGSDFTFLITNGPSLQLIKDSKALWTGKLPDDNAIEVTFQSSKNVFWILGKKSLYSFSVADKKLTRALEGTNFTCFALANKESNVIIGTSDGYLSFDIKTGKQTGTLSKKLPVTKINTVKEINGKLWFGSEAGAFALREDGKFDYYFGERWLPGNIVRDIEPGPKNSVLILTTKGLGQIHFKKMTLEEKANYFEEQVRKRHIRNGFNATLAGMEHGNLATGHMEDSDNDGLWTSMYLGGEIFRYAVTKDPEALQNCRESMDAMERLYTINPVPGFPARSFERSGHIKELHDQERWQHSPEKEWDWKSTTSSDEVIGHIFAFGAAAELIDDAAIKKQAIMLIDTVMSHIVKNNMYLIDFDGKPTMWGKWNPEYVNSFPTNVGDRKLNSSNIISMLQTAYHFTKKEKYKAKAFELMTKHGYLENMMRSMKEIGKAPADADEHAKHMSDGWNHSDDEMYFVGYWGLYRYAFNDSLKAKYKESIIDHWEAERPEKEGAWNIFTALTGTKEFDLKEAVWYLQEHPLDMIDWVVKNSHRKDIEIVEPNFRKQTTKEVLPPDERPIQRHNANMFSLDRNGGNGASEHSAGDIWLLPYWMGRYLGVISAPQK
;
A
#
# COMPACT_ATOMS: atom_id res chain seq x y z
N MET A 1 -41.95 71.65 14.25
CA MET A 1 -43.38 71.26 14.30
C MET A 1 -43.45 69.74 14.12
N GLN A 2 -43.26 68.95 15.17
CA GLN A 2 -44.25 68.46 16.17
C GLN A 2 -45.34 67.52 15.60
N ARG A 3 -45.35 66.30 16.18
CA ARG A 3 -46.35 65.20 16.28
C ARG A 3 -45.77 63.89 15.70
N SER A 4 -45.34 62.88 16.47
CA SER A 4 -46.06 62.02 17.45
C SER A 4 -47.35 61.45 16.82
N THR A 5 -47.67 60.15 16.77
CA THR A 5 -47.28 58.99 17.61
C THR A 5 -47.95 57.70 17.06
N PHE A 6 -47.44 56.53 17.48
CA PHE A 6 -48.09 55.22 17.69
C PHE A 6 -48.49 54.29 16.52
N THR A 7 -47.82 53.13 16.47
CA THR A 7 -48.36 51.74 16.61
C THR A 7 -47.16 50.78 16.45
N SER A 8 -46.60 50.14 17.49
CA SER A 8 -47.07 49.07 18.39
C SER A 8 -46.32 47.76 18.09
N HIS A 9 -45.67 47.25 19.14
CA HIS A 9 -44.82 46.07 19.18
C HIS A 9 -45.51 44.76 18.80
N LEU A 10 -44.76 43.84 18.16
CA LEU A 10 -44.84 42.42 18.49
C LEU A 10 -43.47 41.77 18.28
N ALA A 11 -42.72 41.65 19.37
CA ALA A 11 -41.60 40.74 19.48
C ALA A 11 -42.16 39.37 19.88
N PHE A 12 -41.95 38.35 19.05
CA PHE A 12 -42.13 36.95 19.46
C PHE A 12 -40.76 36.31 19.55
N ALA A 13 -40.33 36.07 20.79
CA ALA A 13 -39.20 35.24 21.11
C ALA A 13 -39.53 33.79 20.74
N LEU A 14 -38.77 33.20 19.81
CA LEU A 14 -38.70 31.75 19.68
C LEU A 14 -37.46 31.29 20.43
N THR A 15 -37.69 30.81 21.65
CA THR A 15 -36.67 30.27 22.53
C THR A 15 -36.08 29.00 21.92
N LEU A 16 -34.76 29.03 21.70
CA LEU A 16 -33.92 27.86 21.44
C LEU A 16 -34.21 26.76 22.47
N VAL A 17 -34.59 25.58 21.99
CA VAL A 17 -34.30 24.31 22.70
C VAL A 17 -33.50 23.44 21.73
N LEU A 18 -32.25 23.86 21.49
CA LEU A 18 -31.20 22.94 21.07
C LEU A 18 -30.76 22.21 22.33
N VAL A 19 -31.28 21.00 22.53
CA VAL A 19 -30.66 20.04 23.45
C VAL A 19 -29.33 19.66 22.81
N ALA A 20 -28.30 20.42 23.16
CA ALA A 20 -26.92 20.08 22.86
C ALA A 20 -26.53 18.88 23.71
N PHE A 21 -26.62 17.68 23.14
CA PHE A 21 -25.70 16.62 23.53
C PHE A 21 -24.30 17.10 23.14
N ARG A 22 -23.61 17.79 24.04
CA ARG A 22 -22.16 18.00 23.95
C ARG A 22 -21.46 16.67 24.24
N GLY A 23 -21.64 15.70 23.35
CA GLY A 23 -20.61 14.71 23.10
C GLY A 23 -19.41 15.47 22.55
N SER A 24 -18.26 15.35 23.20
CA SER A 24 -16.99 15.87 22.67
C SER A 24 -16.78 15.30 21.27
N ALA A 25 -16.69 16.16 20.26
CA ALA A 25 -16.56 15.77 18.87
C ALA A 25 -15.36 14.84 18.64
N GLN A 26 -15.50 13.90 17.70
CA GLN A 26 -14.41 13.04 17.27
C GLN A 26 -13.31 13.86 16.62
N SER A 27 -12.08 13.32 16.63
CA SER A 27 -10.97 13.92 15.89
C SER A 27 -11.25 13.87 14.38
N VAL A 28 -10.79 14.89 13.66
CA VAL A 28 -10.97 15.01 12.22
C VAL A 28 -9.62 15.22 11.56
N TYR A 29 -9.25 14.32 10.66
CA TYR A 29 -8.08 14.46 9.82
C TYR A 29 -8.35 15.52 8.75
N GLN A 30 -7.43 16.47 8.63
CA GLN A 30 -7.48 17.47 7.59
C GLN A 30 -6.75 16.92 6.37
N ASP A 31 -7.48 16.69 5.27
CA ASP A 31 -6.95 16.12 4.04
C ASP A 31 -5.98 17.11 3.35
N LYS A 32 -4.74 17.06 3.79
CA LYS A 32 -3.63 17.90 3.32
C LYS A 32 -2.76 17.09 2.37
N PRO A 33 -2.18 17.72 1.34
CA PRO A 33 -1.34 16.97 0.42
C PRO A 33 -0.11 16.36 1.12
N PHE A 34 0.16 15.09 0.84
CA PHE A 34 1.34 14.33 1.25
C PHE A 34 2.15 13.92 0.01
N LEU A 35 3.37 13.43 0.22
CA LEU A 35 4.18 12.89 -0.87
C LEU A 35 3.86 11.40 -1.05
N GLN A 36 3.32 11.05 -2.20
CA GLN A 36 3.14 9.67 -2.65
C GLN A 36 4.27 9.31 -3.60
N ASP A 37 5.01 8.26 -3.29
CA ASP A 37 5.98 7.70 -4.19
C ASP A 37 5.39 6.65 -5.14
N TYR A 38 6.05 6.50 -6.29
CA TYR A 38 5.78 5.48 -7.28
C TYR A 38 7.02 5.28 -8.16
N SER A 39 7.13 4.11 -8.82
CA SER A 39 8.29 3.81 -9.65
C SER A 39 7.97 3.77 -11.14
N ILE A 40 8.83 4.37 -11.96
CA ILE A 40 8.94 4.08 -13.39
C ILE A 40 10.15 3.16 -13.60
N LYS A 41 9.92 2.00 -14.20
CA LYS A 41 10.91 0.93 -14.34
C LYS A 41 11.43 0.88 -15.77
N TYR A 42 12.74 0.68 -15.92
CA TYR A 42 13.41 0.49 -17.20
C TYR A 42 14.25 -0.79 -17.17
N TYR A 43 13.88 -1.80 -17.96
CA TYR A 43 14.58 -3.09 -17.96
C TYR A 43 15.80 -3.09 -18.88
N ALA A 44 16.88 -3.73 -18.43
CA ALA A 44 18.05 -4.01 -19.25
C ALA A 44 18.01 -5.41 -19.86
N ASP A 45 18.65 -5.58 -21.02
CA ASP A 45 19.02 -6.90 -21.51
C ASP A 45 20.22 -7.41 -20.70
N THR A 46 19.95 -8.21 -19.67
CA THR A 46 20.96 -8.72 -18.73
C THR A 46 21.95 -9.69 -19.37
N THR A 47 21.68 -10.18 -20.58
CA THR A 47 22.63 -11.01 -21.34
C THR A 47 23.67 -10.17 -22.09
N ARG A 48 23.42 -8.86 -22.23
CA ARG A 48 24.23 -7.95 -23.04
C ARG A 48 24.71 -6.70 -22.32
N SER A 49 24.16 -6.37 -21.16
CA SER A 49 24.40 -5.09 -20.50
C SER A 49 24.76 -5.28 -19.02
N HIS A 50 25.99 -4.93 -18.66
CA HIS A 50 26.49 -4.95 -17.29
C HIS A 50 26.54 -3.54 -16.72
N LEU A 51 25.45 -3.12 -16.08
CA LEU A 51 25.25 -1.76 -15.57
C LEU A 51 26.19 -1.42 -14.41
N LEU A 52 26.76 -0.22 -14.42
CA LEU A 52 27.78 0.24 -13.47
C LEU A 52 27.39 1.51 -12.71
N ARG A 53 27.04 2.58 -13.42
CA ARG A 53 26.75 3.91 -12.85
C ARG A 53 25.61 4.59 -13.60
N VAL A 54 24.92 5.52 -12.96
CA VAL A 54 23.87 6.36 -13.58
C VAL A 54 24.14 7.84 -13.28
N ALA A 55 23.71 8.75 -14.13
CA ALA A 55 23.71 10.18 -13.84
C ALA A 55 22.55 10.88 -14.55
N ALA A 56 22.18 12.06 -14.08
CA ALA A 56 21.25 12.96 -14.76
C ALA A 56 21.88 14.34 -15.02
N ASP A 57 21.48 14.97 -16.13
CA ASP A 57 21.86 16.36 -16.46
C ASP A 57 20.74 17.36 -16.12
N ARG A 58 21.02 18.66 -16.29
CA ARG A 58 20.06 19.75 -16.07
C ARG A 58 18.83 19.73 -16.97
N ASN A 59 18.89 19.04 -18.11
CA ASN A 59 17.81 18.97 -19.09
C ASN A 59 16.89 17.78 -18.82
N GLY A 60 17.22 16.98 -17.79
CA GLY A 60 16.47 15.79 -17.42
C GLY A 60 16.86 14.54 -18.22
N ASN A 61 17.95 14.59 -18.99
CA ASN A 61 18.49 13.40 -19.62
C ASN A 61 19.07 12.49 -18.54
N ILE A 62 18.88 11.18 -18.70
CA ILE A 62 19.45 10.15 -17.85
C ILE A 62 20.40 9.32 -18.70
N GLU A 63 21.65 9.20 -18.26
CA GLU A 63 22.67 8.40 -18.91
C GLU A 63 23.18 7.33 -17.94
N ILE A 64 23.41 6.13 -18.48
CA ILE A 64 23.83 4.96 -17.71
C ILE A 64 25.13 4.45 -18.31
N LEU A 65 26.13 4.23 -17.48
CA LEU A 65 27.37 3.58 -17.86
C LEU A 65 27.22 2.07 -17.66
N ALA A 66 27.44 1.29 -18.70
CA ALA A 66 27.62 -0.16 -18.65
C ALA A 66 29.04 -0.55 -19.10
N GLN A 67 29.46 -1.79 -18.85
CA GLN A 67 30.75 -2.29 -19.35
C GLN A 67 30.85 -2.21 -20.88
N GLU A 68 29.72 -2.33 -21.56
CA GLU A 68 29.59 -2.28 -23.02
C GLU A 68 29.57 -0.85 -23.59
N GLY A 69 29.53 0.16 -22.71
CA GLY A 69 29.48 1.58 -23.08
C GLY A 69 28.25 2.29 -22.55
N LEU A 70 28.04 3.52 -23.02
CA LEU A 70 26.95 4.38 -22.58
C LEU A 70 25.59 3.85 -23.06
N GLN A 71 24.61 3.90 -22.18
CA GLN A 71 23.23 3.51 -22.37
C GLN A 71 22.30 4.68 -22.01
N HIS A 72 21.08 4.65 -22.52
CA HIS A 72 20.01 5.58 -22.15
C HIS A 72 18.70 4.85 -21.91
N ILE A 73 17.72 5.55 -21.35
CA ILE A 73 16.36 5.05 -21.13
C ILE A 73 15.46 5.33 -22.34
N GLN A 74 14.45 4.48 -22.55
CA GLN A 74 13.45 4.60 -23.62
C GLN A 74 12.05 4.21 -23.11
N ASP A 75 11.03 4.98 -23.51
CA ASP A 75 9.58 4.67 -23.47
C ASP A 75 8.98 4.26 -22.10
N GLY A 76 9.59 4.66 -20.97
CA GLY A 76 9.08 4.32 -19.64
C GLY A 76 7.98 5.27 -19.14
N GLN A 77 6.90 4.69 -18.62
CA GLN A 77 5.83 5.40 -17.91
C GLN A 77 5.41 4.61 -16.66
N PHE A 78 4.63 5.23 -15.78
CA PHE A 78 4.08 4.50 -14.63
C PHE A 78 3.18 3.36 -15.12
N LEU A 79 3.37 2.14 -14.58
CA LEU A 79 2.72 0.88 -14.99
C LEU A 79 3.00 0.41 -16.43
N HIS A 80 3.82 1.13 -17.20
CA HIS A 80 4.25 0.73 -18.54
C HIS A 80 5.78 0.81 -18.61
N PRO A 81 6.49 -0.29 -18.32
CA PRO A 81 7.93 -0.25 -18.17
C PRO A 81 8.62 0.08 -19.48
N GLY A 82 9.69 0.86 -19.38
CA GLY A 82 10.58 1.17 -20.49
C GLY A 82 11.74 0.18 -20.61
N ALA A 83 12.69 0.54 -21.47
CA ALA A 83 13.90 -0.24 -21.69
C ALA A 83 15.16 0.60 -21.57
N ILE A 84 16.28 -0.06 -21.26
CA ILE A 84 17.63 0.50 -21.37
C ILE A 84 18.20 0.06 -22.73
N LYS A 85 18.75 1.02 -23.49
CA LYS A 85 19.31 0.80 -24.83
C LYS A 85 20.69 1.44 -24.99
N PRO A 86 21.53 0.96 -25.91
CA PRO A 86 22.80 1.60 -26.23
C PRO A 86 22.61 3.06 -26.67
N ASN A 87 23.34 3.98 -26.04
CA ASN A 87 23.27 5.39 -26.38
C ASN A 87 24.13 5.69 -27.62
N ASN A 88 23.47 5.83 -28.77
CA ASN A 88 24.11 6.19 -30.04
C ASN A 88 23.86 7.66 -30.45
N SER A 89 23.27 8.47 -29.57
CA SER A 89 22.89 9.87 -29.88
C SER A 89 24.09 10.73 -30.30
N TYR A 90 25.26 10.49 -29.70
CA TYR A 90 26.52 11.08 -30.12
C TYR A 90 27.54 10.00 -30.50
N ARG A 91 27.53 9.64 -31.79
CA ARG A 91 28.25 8.47 -32.36
C ARG A 91 29.75 8.40 -32.09
N PHE A 92 30.41 9.50 -31.71
CA PHE A 92 31.86 9.54 -31.47
C PHE A 92 32.24 9.11 -30.05
N MET A 93 31.27 8.96 -29.13
CA MET A 93 31.54 8.44 -27.79
C MET A 93 31.97 6.97 -27.81
N LYS A 94 31.55 6.19 -28.81
CA LYS A 94 31.95 4.78 -28.96
C LYS A 94 33.46 4.58 -29.15
N ASP A 95 34.16 5.61 -29.63
CA ASP A 95 35.61 5.58 -29.83
C ASP A 95 36.37 5.83 -28.51
N LYS A 96 35.64 6.14 -27.43
CA LYS A 96 36.18 6.35 -26.09
C LYS A 96 35.86 5.15 -25.21
N LYS A 97 36.88 4.64 -24.53
CA LYS A 97 36.70 3.66 -23.44
C LYS A 97 36.34 4.42 -22.18
N ILE A 98 35.05 4.55 -21.90
CA ILE A 98 34.55 5.25 -20.71
C ILE A 98 34.54 4.29 -19.53
N SER A 99 35.14 4.70 -18.41
CA SER A 99 35.22 3.95 -17.17
C SER A 99 34.57 4.65 -15.97
N GLY A 100 34.16 5.92 -16.14
CA GLY A 100 33.41 6.66 -15.13
C GLY A 100 32.45 7.67 -15.74
N LEU A 101 31.38 7.94 -15.01
CA LEU A 101 30.32 8.88 -15.34
C LEU A 101 29.93 9.61 -14.05
N LEU A 102 29.76 10.93 -14.11
CA LEU A 102 29.19 11.73 -13.03
C LEU A 102 28.42 12.94 -13.59
N SER A 103 27.62 13.58 -12.74
CA SER A 103 27.05 14.91 -12.99
C SER A 103 27.92 15.96 -12.30
N TYR A 104 28.45 16.91 -13.08
CA TYR A 104 29.23 18.07 -12.58
C TYR A 104 28.64 19.33 -13.18
N ASP A 105 28.33 20.31 -12.34
CA ASP A 105 27.58 21.52 -12.74
C ASP A 105 26.32 21.18 -13.56
N ASN A 106 25.65 20.08 -13.18
CA ASN A 106 24.47 19.53 -13.83
C ASN A 106 24.70 19.15 -15.31
N GLN A 107 25.89 18.71 -15.67
CA GLN A 107 26.27 18.19 -16.99
C GLN A 107 26.99 16.85 -16.85
N PHE A 108 26.87 16.00 -17.86
CA PHE A 108 27.63 14.74 -17.90
C PHE A 108 29.11 15.00 -18.08
N VAL A 109 29.93 14.41 -17.20
CA VAL A 109 31.38 14.34 -17.36
C VAL A 109 31.79 12.89 -17.33
N TYR A 110 32.71 12.55 -18.21
CA TYR A 110 33.18 11.19 -18.44
C TYR A 110 34.65 11.06 -18.08
N LEU A 111 34.99 9.93 -17.47
CA LEU A 111 36.35 9.46 -17.31
C LEU A 111 36.62 8.43 -18.39
N ALA A 112 37.62 8.69 -19.24
CA ALA A 112 38.11 7.74 -20.22
C ALA A 112 39.56 7.33 -19.90
N GLU A 113 40.13 6.40 -20.68
CA GLU A 113 41.47 5.84 -20.41
C GLU A 113 42.60 6.87 -20.21
N SER A 114 42.53 8.04 -20.86
CA SER A 114 43.61 9.05 -20.82
C SER A 114 43.12 10.49 -20.67
N VAL A 115 41.81 10.70 -20.55
CA VAL A 115 41.19 12.03 -20.49
C VAL A 115 39.94 12.04 -19.62
N VAL A 116 39.74 13.13 -18.90
CA VAL A 116 38.42 13.56 -18.42
C VAL A 116 37.81 14.47 -19.46
N LEU A 117 36.60 14.18 -19.91
CA LEU A 117 35.95 14.92 -20.98
C LEU A 117 34.47 15.17 -20.74
N SER A 118 33.91 16.16 -21.43
CA SER A 118 32.47 16.36 -21.56
C SER A 118 32.13 16.87 -22.96
N ASN A 119 30.93 16.54 -23.44
CA ASN A 119 30.36 17.14 -24.65
C ASN A 119 29.68 18.49 -24.36
N ALA A 120 29.48 18.84 -23.08
CA ALA A 120 29.07 20.17 -22.68
C ALA A 120 30.20 21.20 -22.89
N TRP A 121 29.87 22.49 -22.71
CA TRP A 121 30.82 23.60 -22.88
C TRP A 121 31.57 23.55 -24.21
N ALA A 122 30.88 23.25 -25.31
CA ALA A 122 31.47 23.11 -26.65
C ALA A 122 32.63 22.08 -26.73
N GLY A 123 32.67 21.10 -25.82
CA GLY A 123 33.73 20.09 -25.77
C GLY A 123 35.06 20.60 -25.23
N THR A 124 35.12 21.80 -24.62
CA THR A 124 36.37 22.37 -24.12
C THR A 124 36.91 21.63 -22.91
N LEU A 125 36.06 20.93 -22.15
CA LEU A 125 36.52 20.00 -21.12
C LEU A 125 37.12 18.76 -21.79
N PHE A 126 38.44 18.75 -21.90
CA PHE A 126 39.24 17.64 -22.42
C PHE A 126 40.62 17.61 -21.72
N SER A 127 40.63 17.16 -20.47
CA SER A 127 41.79 17.23 -19.59
C SER A 127 42.53 15.90 -19.55
N LYS A 128 43.76 15.84 -20.08
CA LYS A 128 44.59 14.62 -20.10
C LYS A 128 45.07 14.22 -18.71
N HIS A 129 45.16 12.92 -18.48
CA HIS A 129 45.77 12.32 -17.30
C HIS A 129 46.68 11.14 -17.68
N THR A 130 47.45 10.66 -16.70
CA THR A 130 48.39 9.54 -16.87
C THR A 130 48.06 8.35 -15.97
N VAL A 131 46.93 8.38 -15.26
CA VAL A 131 46.43 7.23 -14.48
C VAL A 131 46.02 6.10 -15.43
N ALA A 132 46.74 4.98 -15.40
CA ALA A 132 46.43 3.80 -16.20
C ALA A 132 45.24 3.02 -15.61
N GLY A 133 44.28 2.62 -16.46
CA GLY A 133 43.06 1.92 -16.03
C GLY A 133 42.27 2.68 -14.95
N PRO A 134 41.89 3.94 -15.21
CA PRO A 134 41.20 4.77 -14.21
C PRO A 134 39.82 4.18 -13.87
N LYS A 135 39.44 4.23 -12.58
CA LYS A 135 38.23 3.57 -12.05
C LYS A 135 37.25 4.50 -11.36
N ALA A 136 37.74 5.58 -10.75
CA ALA A 136 36.90 6.56 -10.08
C ALA A 136 37.52 7.94 -10.20
N PHE A 137 36.65 8.95 -10.14
CA PHE A 137 37.04 10.35 -10.21
C PHE A 137 35.96 11.23 -9.58
N ALA A 138 36.35 12.44 -9.20
CA ALA A 138 35.44 13.50 -8.78
C ALA A 138 35.88 14.83 -9.37
N GLY A 139 34.90 15.67 -9.72
CA GLY A 139 35.14 17.07 -10.06
C GLY A 139 35.19 17.93 -8.81
N GLY A 140 36.20 18.78 -8.72
CA GLY A 140 36.35 19.82 -7.69
C GLY A 140 36.09 21.21 -8.26
N SER A 141 36.42 22.25 -7.49
CA SER A 141 36.27 23.63 -7.95
C SER A 141 37.04 23.88 -9.25
N ASP A 142 36.47 24.72 -10.13
CA ASP A 142 37.16 25.28 -11.31
C ASP A 142 37.76 24.19 -12.22
N PHE A 143 36.94 23.17 -12.53
CA PHE A 143 37.28 22.03 -13.41
C PHE A 143 38.58 21.30 -13.02
N THR A 144 38.88 21.25 -11.72
CA THR A 144 39.88 20.32 -11.18
C THR A 144 39.29 18.93 -11.07
N PHE A 145 40.05 17.89 -11.37
CA PHE A 145 39.58 16.51 -11.23
C PHE A 145 40.60 15.66 -10.49
N LEU A 146 40.15 14.95 -9.45
CA LEU A 146 40.95 13.93 -8.78
C LEU A 146 40.56 12.57 -9.35
N ILE A 147 41.55 11.82 -9.84
CA ILE A 147 41.37 10.55 -10.55
C ILE A 147 42.14 9.45 -9.82
N THR A 148 41.57 8.25 -9.78
CA THR A 148 42.22 7.07 -9.19
C THR A 148 41.99 5.80 -9.99
N ASN A 149 42.96 4.89 -9.96
CA ASN A 149 42.83 3.48 -10.37
C ASN A 149 42.78 2.51 -9.17
N GLY A 150 42.74 3.04 -7.95
CA GLY A 150 42.89 2.30 -6.70
C GLY A 150 44.14 2.74 -5.95
N PRO A 151 45.33 2.24 -6.33
CA PRO A 151 46.57 2.54 -5.62
C PRO A 151 47.12 3.95 -5.90
N SER A 152 46.85 4.51 -7.09
CA SER A 152 47.42 5.81 -7.52
C SER A 152 46.35 6.89 -7.60
N LEU A 153 46.73 8.12 -7.22
CA LEU A 153 45.90 9.31 -7.25
C LEU A 153 46.56 10.38 -8.12
N GLN A 154 45.78 11.10 -8.93
CA GLN A 154 46.26 12.24 -9.70
C GLN A 154 45.23 13.36 -9.71
N LEU A 155 45.64 14.55 -9.29
CA LEU A 155 44.87 15.78 -9.47
C LEU A 155 45.28 16.43 -10.78
N ILE A 156 44.31 16.71 -11.66
CA ILE A 156 44.55 17.39 -12.93
C ILE A 156 43.72 18.67 -13.05
N LYS A 157 44.22 19.59 -13.88
CA LYS A 157 43.47 20.72 -14.44
C LYS A 157 44.08 21.08 -15.80
N ASP A 158 43.26 21.31 -16.83
CA ASP A 158 43.72 21.73 -18.16
C ASP A 158 44.87 20.88 -18.73
N SER A 159 44.75 19.54 -18.62
CA SER A 159 45.78 18.57 -19.00
C SER A 159 47.11 18.64 -18.22
N LYS A 160 47.19 19.43 -17.16
CA LYS A 160 48.36 19.51 -16.26
C LYS A 160 48.12 18.65 -15.02
N ALA A 161 49.09 17.79 -14.71
CA ALA A 161 49.14 17.10 -13.43
C ALA A 161 49.55 18.10 -12.33
N LEU A 162 48.59 18.52 -11.51
CA LEU A 162 48.80 19.45 -10.41
C LEU A 162 49.43 18.77 -9.19
N TRP A 163 49.12 17.48 -9.02
CA TRP A 163 49.65 16.62 -7.97
C TRP A 163 49.47 15.14 -8.35
N THR A 164 50.39 14.29 -7.91
CA THR A 164 50.31 12.84 -8.01
C THR A 164 50.69 12.22 -6.67
N GLY A 165 50.01 11.16 -6.27
CA GLY A 165 50.36 10.40 -5.07
C GLY A 165 49.79 9.00 -5.10
N LYS A 166 49.88 8.32 -3.96
CA LYS A 166 49.36 6.97 -3.76
C LYS A 166 48.55 6.92 -2.48
N LEU A 167 47.59 6.02 -2.42
CA LEU A 167 46.90 5.71 -1.16
C LEU A 167 47.76 4.70 -0.37
N PRO A 168 48.28 5.05 0.82
CA PRO A 168 49.17 4.16 1.57
C PRO A 168 48.45 2.90 2.08
N ASP A 169 49.01 1.71 1.78
CA ASP A 169 48.55 0.38 2.22
C ASP A 169 47.05 0.09 2.01
N ASP A 170 46.45 0.75 1.01
CA ASP A 170 45.03 0.63 0.69
C ASP A 170 44.78 0.87 -0.81
N ASN A 171 43.56 0.64 -1.27
CA ASN A 171 43.13 0.94 -2.63
C ASN A 171 41.88 1.82 -2.57
N ALA A 172 41.95 2.99 -3.19
CA ALA A 172 40.81 3.89 -3.33
C ALA A 172 39.70 3.20 -4.13
N ILE A 173 38.48 3.25 -3.62
CA ILE A 173 37.28 2.71 -4.26
C ILE A 173 36.33 3.81 -4.71
N GLU A 174 36.36 4.97 -4.04
CA GLU A 174 35.47 6.09 -4.35
C GLU A 174 36.13 7.43 -3.98
N VAL A 175 35.74 8.50 -4.67
CA VAL A 175 36.22 9.86 -4.46
C VAL A 175 35.03 10.82 -4.54
N THR A 176 34.94 11.78 -3.62
CA THR A 176 33.89 12.79 -3.56
C THR A 176 34.49 14.14 -3.19
N PHE A 177 33.92 15.24 -3.68
CA PHE A 177 34.42 16.59 -3.40
C PHE A 177 33.55 17.30 -2.36
N GLN A 178 34.20 17.91 -1.37
CA GLN A 178 33.58 18.81 -0.39
C GLN A 178 33.77 20.25 -0.84
N SER A 179 32.71 20.84 -1.38
CA SER A 179 32.74 22.18 -1.97
C SER A 179 33.06 23.27 -0.93
N SER A 180 32.49 23.14 0.27
CA SER A 180 32.63 24.13 1.36
C SER A 180 34.06 24.33 1.88
N LYS A 181 34.96 23.37 1.63
CA LYS A 181 36.35 23.38 2.10
C LYS A 181 37.38 23.22 0.99
N ASN A 182 36.94 23.02 -0.25
CA ASN A 182 37.82 22.74 -1.40
C ASN A 182 38.73 21.52 -1.15
N VAL A 183 38.13 20.43 -0.65
CA VAL A 183 38.81 19.19 -0.25
C VAL A 183 38.20 18.01 -1.00
N PHE A 184 39.04 17.10 -1.48
CA PHE A 184 38.58 15.79 -1.92
C PHE A 184 38.62 14.80 -0.77
N TRP A 185 37.56 14.02 -0.63
CA TRP A 185 37.52 12.85 0.23
C TRP A 185 37.73 11.60 -0.61
N ILE A 186 38.56 10.68 -0.10
CA ILE A 186 38.95 9.46 -0.78
C ILE A 186 38.68 8.31 0.16
N LEU A 187 37.80 7.41 -0.24
CA LEU A 187 37.53 6.18 0.49
C LEU A 187 38.40 5.06 -0.08
N GLY A 188 39.21 4.45 0.76
CA GLY A 188 39.83 3.15 0.51
C GLY A 188 39.03 2.01 1.13
N LYS A 189 39.47 0.77 0.95
CA LYS A 189 38.80 -0.41 1.54
C LYS A 189 38.94 -0.48 3.07
N LYS A 190 39.92 0.25 3.63
CA LYS A 190 40.30 0.21 5.05
C LYS A 190 40.56 1.59 5.64
N SER A 191 40.34 2.66 4.87
CA SER A 191 40.69 4.01 5.31
C SER A 191 39.84 5.08 4.63
N LEU A 192 39.65 6.20 5.32
CA LEU A 192 39.14 7.43 4.76
C LEU A 192 40.26 8.46 4.78
N TYR A 193 40.46 9.15 3.66
CA TYR A 193 41.44 10.20 3.50
C TYR A 193 40.77 11.50 3.05
N SER A 194 41.37 12.62 3.45
CA SER A 194 41.08 13.94 2.90
C SER A 194 42.30 14.46 2.15
N PHE A 195 42.07 15.15 1.04
CA PHE A 195 43.10 15.78 0.21
C PHE A 195 42.77 17.26 0.02
N SER A 196 43.58 18.13 0.63
CA SER A 196 43.49 19.58 0.46
C SER A 196 44.09 19.98 -0.89
N VAL A 197 43.28 20.60 -1.76
CA VAL A 197 43.74 21.09 -3.06
C VAL A 197 44.74 22.25 -2.89
N ALA A 198 44.50 23.11 -1.90
CA ALA A 198 45.35 24.26 -1.62
C ALA A 198 46.74 23.84 -1.10
N ASP A 199 46.76 22.93 -0.12
CA ASP A 199 48.01 22.50 0.53
C ASP A 199 48.69 21.33 -0.20
N LYS A 200 48.01 20.75 -1.20
CA LYS A 200 48.40 19.51 -1.89
C LYS A 200 48.76 18.37 -0.93
N LYS A 201 48.00 18.29 0.16
CA LYS A 201 48.28 17.40 1.29
C LYS A 201 47.20 16.34 1.43
N LEU A 202 47.63 15.08 1.39
CA LEU A 202 46.80 13.90 1.66
C LEU A 202 46.91 13.54 3.15
N THR A 203 45.79 13.47 3.87
CA THR A 203 45.73 13.22 5.32
C THR A 203 44.75 12.10 5.63
N ARG A 204 45.17 11.10 6.41
CA ARG A 204 44.28 10.03 6.88
C ARG A 204 43.32 10.60 7.91
N ALA A 205 42.03 10.40 7.70
CA ALA A 205 40.96 10.87 8.59
C ALA A 205 40.38 9.75 9.44
N LEU A 206 40.26 8.54 8.88
CA LEU A 206 39.73 7.37 9.58
C LEU A 206 40.44 6.10 9.12
N GLU A 207 40.58 5.15 10.02
CA GLU A 207 40.98 3.78 9.73
C GLU A 207 39.83 2.84 10.10
N GLY A 208 39.65 1.79 9.30
CA GLY A 208 38.60 0.80 9.49
C GLY A 208 38.80 -0.41 8.59
N THR A 209 37.73 -1.15 8.35
CA THR A 209 37.78 -2.36 7.52
C THR A 209 36.50 -2.51 6.72
N ASN A 210 36.60 -3.18 5.57
CA ASN A 210 35.48 -3.57 4.72
C ASN A 210 34.59 -2.40 4.28
N PHE A 211 35.17 -1.23 4.04
CA PHE A 211 34.46 -0.09 3.47
C PHE A 211 34.09 -0.38 2.01
N THR A 212 32.89 0.04 1.61
CA THR A 212 32.31 -0.28 0.29
C THR A 212 31.93 0.97 -0.52
N CYS A 213 31.44 2.02 0.14
CA CYS A 213 30.97 3.26 -0.46
C CYS A 213 30.92 4.37 0.58
N PHE A 214 30.80 5.62 0.14
CA PHE A 214 30.55 6.74 1.06
C PHE A 214 29.84 7.92 0.41
N ALA A 215 29.21 8.75 1.27
CA ALA A 215 28.63 10.02 0.88
C ALA A 215 29.00 11.12 1.88
N LEU A 216 29.10 12.35 1.38
CA LEU A 216 28.99 13.53 2.22
C LEU A 216 27.51 13.76 2.54
N ALA A 217 27.21 14.01 3.80
CA ALA A 217 25.85 14.20 4.29
C ALA A 217 25.73 15.40 5.23
N ASN A 218 24.50 15.79 5.56
CA ASN A 218 24.19 16.87 6.49
C ASN A 218 24.85 18.19 6.07
N LYS A 219 24.69 18.59 4.81
CA LYS A 219 25.35 19.79 4.24
C LYS A 219 26.89 19.69 4.33
N GLU A 220 27.42 18.52 3.98
CA GLU A 220 28.84 18.21 3.99
C GLU A 220 29.53 18.31 5.38
N SER A 221 28.79 18.16 6.49
CA SER A 221 29.39 18.11 7.83
C SER A 221 29.79 16.70 8.27
N ASN A 222 29.20 15.67 7.64
CA ASN A 222 29.41 14.27 7.96
C ASN A 222 29.84 13.47 6.74
N VAL A 223 30.60 12.42 6.98
CA VAL A 223 30.89 11.37 6.01
C VAL A 223 30.15 10.10 6.45
N ILE A 224 29.22 9.62 5.64
CA ILE A 224 28.53 8.35 5.85
C ILE A 224 29.27 7.28 5.07
N ILE A 225 29.77 6.24 5.76
CA ILE A 225 30.57 5.18 5.15
C ILE A 225 29.79 3.87 5.25
N GLY A 226 29.43 3.32 4.09
CA GLY A 226 28.88 1.98 3.97
C GLY A 226 29.97 0.92 4.09
N THR A 227 29.59 -0.24 4.63
CA THR A 227 30.47 -1.39 4.81
C THR A 227 29.82 -2.66 4.30
N SER A 228 30.55 -3.77 4.33
CA SER A 228 29.98 -5.09 4.06
C SER A 228 28.95 -5.57 5.11
N ASP A 229 28.83 -4.90 6.26
CA ASP A 229 27.94 -5.28 7.36
C ASP A 229 27.53 -4.07 8.23
N GLY A 230 26.89 -3.08 7.61
CA GLY A 230 26.37 -1.88 8.24
C GLY A 230 26.92 -0.59 7.65
N TYR A 231 26.63 0.53 8.31
CA TYR A 231 27.24 1.83 7.99
C TYR A 231 27.69 2.56 9.25
N LEU A 232 28.65 3.47 9.12
CA LEU A 232 29.10 4.37 10.19
C LEU A 232 29.01 5.83 9.73
N SER A 233 28.91 6.74 10.69
CA SER A 233 28.96 8.19 10.46
C SER A 233 30.25 8.75 11.05
N PHE A 234 30.97 9.55 10.27
CA PHE A 234 32.17 10.26 10.68
C PHE A 234 31.89 11.76 10.67
N ASP A 235 32.09 12.42 11.80
CA ASP A 235 31.91 13.86 11.94
C ASP A 235 33.22 14.58 11.56
N ILE A 236 33.15 15.41 10.52
CA ILE A 236 34.33 16.06 9.93
C ILE A 236 34.94 17.07 10.90
N LYS A 237 34.12 17.75 11.71
CA LYS A 237 34.56 18.81 12.62
C LYS A 237 35.36 18.25 13.80
N THR A 238 34.90 17.16 14.37
CA THR A 238 35.52 16.49 15.52
C THR A 238 36.60 15.51 15.10
N GLY A 239 36.58 15.05 13.84
CA GLY A 239 37.51 14.06 13.31
C GLY A 239 37.27 12.66 13.90
N LYS A 240 36.04 12.36 14.32
CA LYS A 240 35.68 11.13 15.03
C LYS A 240 34.46 10.46 14.41
N GLN A 241 34.42 9.14 14.54
CA GLN A 241 33.19 8.38 14.33
C GLN A 241 32.13 8.83 15.35
N THR A 242 30.91 9.02 14.89
CA THR A 242 29.72 9.27 15.72
C THR A 242 28.97 7.97 15.93
N GLY A 243 28.78 7.59 17.20
CA GLY A 243 28.08 6.35 17.55
C GLY A 243 28.86 5.07 17.19
N THR A 244 28.16 3.94 17.21
CA THR A 244 28.67 2.63 16.80
C THR A 244 28.31 2.32 15.35
N LEU A 245 28.87 1.24 14.81
CA LEU A 245 28.47 0.71 13.50
C LEU A 245 26.98 0.35 13.52
N SER A 246 26.19 0.94 12.63
CA SER A 246 24.75 0.70 12.53
C SER A 246 24.48 -0.57 11.74
N LYS A 247 23.85 -1.56 12.40
CA LYS A 247 23.50 -2.86 11.82
C LYS A 247 21.99 -3.17 11.84
N LYS A 248 21.19 -2.33 12.50
CA LYS A 248 19.72 -2.46 12.53
C LYS A 248 19.17 -1.84 11.24
N LEU A 249 19.30 -2.57 10.14
CA LEU A 249 19.01 -2.14 8.77
C LEU A 249 18.14 -3.16 8.05
N PRO A 250 17.37 -2.79 7.01
CA PRO A 250 16.72 -3.76 6.15
C PRO A 250 17.71 -4.79 5.58
N VAL A 251 18.86 -4.30 5.10
CA VAL A 251 19.98 -5.14 4.62
C VAL A 251 21.30 -4.52 5.07
N THR A 252 22.19 -5.32 5.67
CA THR A 252 23.43 -4.78 6.26
C THR A 252 24.55 -4.58 5.25
N LYS A 253 24.60 -5.35 4.15
CA LYS A 253 25.62 -5.16 3.12
C LYS A 253 25.27 -3.97 2.23
N ILE A 254 26.04 -2.89 2.38
CA ILE A 254 25.79 -1.62 1.67
C ILE A 254 26.67 -1.56 0.43
N ASN A 255 26.07 -1.39 -0.74
CA ASN A 255 26.76 -1.26 -2.02
C ASN A 255 27.00 0.20 -2.40
N THR A 256 26.05 1.09 -2.07
CA THR A 256 26.12 2.52 -2.36
C THR A 256 25.33 3.32 -1.32
N VAL A 257 25.72 4.57 -1.08
CA VAL A 257 25.02 5.50 -0.20
C VAL A 257 25.03 6.90 -0.82
N LYS A 258 23.92 7.63 -0.70
CA LYS A 258 23.79 9.01 -1.20
C LYS A 258 22.85 9.83 -0.31
N GLU A 259 23.15 11.10 -0.09
CA GLU A 259 22.17 12.05 0.44
C GLU A 259 21.41 12.67 -0.75
N ILE A 260 20.10 12.41 -0.84
CA ILE A 260 19.23 12.92 -1.92
C ILE A 260 17.99 13.53 -1.28
N ASN A 261 17.69 14.78 -1.65
CA ASN A 261 16.54 15.53 -1.14
C ASN A 261 16.47 15.56 0.41
N GLY A 262 17.63 15.60 1.08
CA GLY A 262 17.74 15.63 2.54
C GLY A 262 17.53 14.28 3.24
N LYS A 263 17.35 13.18 2.51
CA LYS A 263 17.31 11.81 3.05
C LYS A 263 18.58 11.05 2.69
N LEU A 264 19.05 10.18 3.59
CA LEU A 264 20.09 9.21 3.29
C LEU A 264 19.48 7.97 2.61
N TRP A 265 19.96 7.66 1.42
CA TRP A 265 19.58 6.50 0.63
C TRP A 265 20.71 5.49 0.62
N PHE A 266 20.35 4.21 0.74
CA PHE A 266 21.26 3.08 0.76
C PHE A 266 20.84 2.08 -0.31
N GLY A 267 21.79 1.66 -1.14
CA GLY A 267 21.61 0.54 -2.07
C GLY A 267 22.28 -0.71 -1.51
N SER A 268 21.61 -1.86 -1.62
CA SER A 268 22.07 -3.12 -1.05
C SER A 268 21.98 -4.30 -2.04
N GLU A 269 22.26 -5.52 -1.57
CA GLU A 269 22.04 -6.75 -2.35
C GLU A 269 20.56 -7.17 -2.42
N ALA A 270 19.69 -6.59 -1.59
CA ALA A 270 18.27 -6.83 -1.61
C ALA A 270 17.50 -5.51 -1.47
N GLY A 271 17.39 -4.77 -2.56
CA GLY A 271 16.66 -3.51 -2.65
C GLY A 271 17.45 -2.29 -2.17
N ALA A 272 16.75 -1.16 -2.12
CA ALA A 272 17.24 0.10 -1.57
C ALA A 272 16.40 0.50 -0.35
N PHE A 273 16.93 1.36 0.50
CA PHE A 273 16.17 1.93 1.62
C PHE A 273 16.58 3.37 1.91
N ALA A 274 15.62 4.16 2.38
CA ALA A 274 15.83 5.55 2.78
C ALA A 274 15.64 5.72 4.29
N LEU A 275 16.59 6.39 4.96
CA LEU A 275 16.48 6.70 6.39
C LEU A 275 15.44 7.81 6.60
N ARG A 276 14.45 7.51 7.44
CA ARG A 276 13.41 8.44 7.88
C ARG A 276 13.87 9.28 9.07
N GLU A 277 13.18 10.39 9.32
CA GLU A 277 13.45 11.26 10.47
C GLU A 277 13.21 10.57 11.83
N ASP A 278 12.31 9.59 11.88
CA ASP A 278 12.04 8.78 13.08
C ASP A 278 13.06 7.65 13.32
N GLY A 279 14.08 7.54 12.47
CA GLY A 279 15.13 6.53 12.55
C GLY A 279 14.76 5.16 11.95
N LYS A 280 13.56 5.01 11.40
CA LYS A 280 13.14 3.83 10.62
C LYS A 280 13.53 3.99 9.14
N PHE A 281 13.11 3.05 8.31
CA PHE A 281 13.43 3.03 6.89
C PHE A 281 12.18 2.90 6.03
N ASP A 282 12.15 3.64 4.91
CA ASP A 282 11.30 3.34 3.76
C ASP A 282 12.05 2.31 2.90
N TYR A 283 11.47 1.13 2.62
CA TYR A 283 12.14 -0.01 1.98
C TYR A 283 11.61 -0.33 0.57
N TYR A 284 12.49 -0.20 -0.43
CA TYR A 284 12.20 -0.39 -1.84
C TYR A 284 12.74 -1.75 -2.31
N PHE A 285 11.90 -2.78 -2.23
CA PHE A 285 12.21 -4.15 -2.64
C PHE A 285 11.31 -4.64 -3.78
N GLY A 286 11.89 -5.43 -4.69
CA GLY A 286 11.14 -6.19 -5.70
C GLY A 286 10.56 -5.34 -6.82
N GLU A 287 9.85 -6.01 -7.72
CA GLU A 287 9.36 -5.46 -8.99
C GLU A 287 8.32 -4.36 -8.82
N ARG A 288 7.72 -4.15 -7.65
CA ARG A 288 6.92 -2.94 -7.38
C ARG A 288 7.74 -1.68 -7.61
N TRP A 289 8.98 -1.71 -7.13
CA TRP A 289 9.86 -0.54 -7.09
C TRP A 289 11.01 -0.63 -8.09
N LEU A 290 11.62 -1.81 -8.23
CA LEU A 290 12.92 -1.99 -8.87
C LEU A 290 12.90 -3.17 -9.86
N PRO A 291 13.46 -3.02 -11.08
CA PRO A 291 13.63 -4.13 -12.02
C PRO A 291 14.49 -5.30 -11.50
N GLY A 292 15.18 -5.11 -10.37
CA GLY A 292 16.03 -6.10 -9.74
C GLY A 292 16.49 -5.66 -8.36
N ASN A 293 16.88 -6.62 -7.53
CA ASN A 293 17.15 -6.36 -6.12
C ASN A 293 18.62 -5.99 -5.80
N ILE A 294 19.58 -6.32 -6.67
CA ILE A 294 20.98 -5.98 -6.40
C ILE A 294 21.24 -4.56 -6.91
N VAL A 295 21.29 -3.60 -5.99
CA VAL A 295 21.52 -2.17 -6.29
C VAL A 295 23.01 -1.91 -6.49
N ARG A 296 23.32 -1.18 -7.56
CA ARG A 296 24.68 -0.80 -7.98
C ARG A 296 24.99 0.65 -7.69
N ASP A 297 24.03 1.54 -7.94
CA ASP A 297 24.24 2.98 -7.87
C ASP A 297 22.94 3.69 -7.52
N ILE A 298 23.04 4.83 -6.84
CA ILE A 298 21.91 5.69 -6.50
C ILE A 298 22.31 7.14 -6.74
N GLU A 299 21.53 7.87 -7.53
CA GLU A 299 21.78 9.27 -7.85
C GLU A 299 20.47 10.09 -7.86
N PRO A 300 20.54 11.42 -7.63
CA PRO A 300 19.39 12.28 -7.85
C PRO A 300 19.01 12.26 -9.34
N GLY A 301 17.71 12.19 -9.59
CA GLY A 301 17.14 12.20 -10.92
C GLY A 301 16.36 13.48 -11.23
N PRO A 302 15.85 13.60 -12.47
CA PRO A 302 15.04 14.74 -12.90
C PRO A 302 13.79 14.91 -12.03
N LYS A 303 13.29 16.14 -11.88
CA LYS A 303 12.04 16.45 -11.15
C LYS A 303 12.03 15.91 -9.71
N ASN A 304 13.18 15.94 -9.02
CA ASN A 304 13.38 15.43 -7.67
C ASN A 304 13.15 13.91 -7.52
N SER A 305 13.17 13.13 -8.61
CA SER A 305 13.13 11.66 -8.53
C SER A 305 14.43 11.10 -7.96
N VAL A 306 14.43 9.84 -7.53
CA VAL A 306 15.64 9.08 -7.15
C VAL A 306 15.89 8.00 -8.20
N LEU A 307 17.10 7.95 -8.74
CA LEU A 307 17.53 6.93 -9.69
C LEU A 307 18.19 5.79 -8.92
N ILE A 308 17.65 4.58 -9.02
CA ILE A 308 18.16 3.38 -8.36
C ILE A 308 18.54 2.36 -9.43
N LEU A 309 19.84 2.31 -9.75
CA LEU A 309 20.38 1.41 -10.75
C LEU A 309 20.63 0.04 -10.14
N THR A 310 20.14 -1.00 -10.79
CA THR A 310 20.24 -2.40 -10.33
C THR A 310 20.96 -3.24 -11.36
N THR A 311 21.23 -4.51 -11.06
CA THR A 311 21.80 -5.43 -12.06
C THR A 311 20.86 -5.77 -13.21
N LYS A 312 19.55 -5.46 -13.09
CA LYS A 312 18.52 -5.80 -14.09
C LYS A 312 17.90 -4.58 -14.78
N GLY A 313 18.23 -3.38 -14.35
CA GLY A 313 17.61 -2.18 -14.91
C GLY A 313 17.74 -0.96 -14.00
N LEU A 314 16.89 0.03 -14.25
CA LEU A 314 16.79 1.27 -13.48
C LEU A 314 15.37 1.43 -12.93
N GLY A 315 15.24 1.61 -11.62
CA GLY A 315 14.02 2.15 -11.01
C GLY A 315 14.16 3.66 -10.85
N GLN A 316 13.22 4.44 -11.37
CA GLN A 316 13.12 5.87 -11.13
C GLN A 316 11.96 6.12 -10.16
N ILE A 317 12.29 6.40 -8.90
CA ILE A 317 11.32 6.68 -7.84
C ILE A 317 10.90 8.14 -7.93
N HIS A 318 9.64 8.38 -8.27
CA HIS A 318 9.03 9.71 -8.32
C HIS A 318 8.28 10.00 -7.03
N PHE A 319 8.13 11.28 -6.70
CA PHE A 319 7.35 11.73 -5.55
C PHE A 319 6.30 12.74 -6.02
N LYS A 320 5.03 12.35 -5.98
CA LYS A 320 3.89 13.21 -6.33
C LYS A 320 3.26 13.74 -5.05
N LYS A 321 3.15 15.07 -4.96
CA LYS A 321 2.34 15.68 -3.91
C LYS A 321 0.86 15.48 -4.26
N MET A 322 0.09 14.87 -3.37
CA MET A 322 -1.35 14.63 -3.57
C MET A 322 -2.12 14.55 -2.25
N THR A 323 -3.41 14.86 -2.29
CA THR A 323 -4.40 14.65 -1.22
C THR A 323 -4.94 13.22 -1.27
N LEU A 324 -5.65 12.80 -0.21
CA LEU A 324 -6.39 11.55 -0.23
C LEU A 324 -7.51 11.60 -1.27
N GLU A 325 -8.18 12.74 -1.48
CA GLU A 325 -9.19 12.86 -2.56
C GLU A 325 -8.59 12.65 -3.96
N GLU A 326 -7.42 13.21 -4.24
CA GLU A 326 -6.72 12.97 -5.51
C GLU A 326 -6.31 11.50 -5.68
N LYS A 327 -6.02 10.79 -4.57
CA LYS A 327 -5.71 9.35 -4.57
C LYS A 327 -6.97 8.52 -4.79
N ALA A 328 -8.08 8.90 -4.17
CA ALA A 328 -9.39 8.32 -4.40
C ALA A 328 -9.77 8.40 -5.89
N ASN A 329 -9.57 9.55 -6.52
CA ASN A 329 -9.87 9.74 -7.95
C ASN A 329 -9.00 8.84 -8.85
N TYR A 330 -7.70 8.68 -8.52
CA TYR A 330 -6.82 7.75 -9.23
C TYR A 330 -7.30 6.30 -9.11
N PHE A 331 -7.68 5.87 -7.90
CA PHE A 331 -8.17 4.52 -7.67
C PHE A 331 -9.55 4.28 -8.28
N GLU A 332 -10.43 5.27 -8.28
CA GLU A 332 -11.69 5.17 -9.01
C GLU A 332 -11.45 4.96 -10.51
N GLU A 333 -10.55 5.74 -11.12
CA GLU A 333 -10.17 5.55 -12.52
C GLU A 333 -9.57 4.15 -12.78
N GLN A 334 -8.78 3.63 -11.83
CA GLN A 334 -8.25 2.26 -11.88
C GLN A 334 -9.39 1.24 -11.93
N VAL A 335 -10.31 1.30 -10.97
CA VAL A 335 -11.43 0.37 -10.86
C VAL A 335 -12.25 0.40 -12.14
N ARG A 336 -12.65 1.59 -12.59
CA ARG A 336 -13.53 1.76 -13.76
C ARG A 336 -12.90 1.31 -15.07
N LYS A 337 -11.57 1.42 -15.22
CA LYS A 337 -10.89 1.02 -16.46
C LYS A 337 -10.72 -0.48 -16.62
N ARG A 338 -10.55 -1.23 -15.52
CA ARG A 338 -10.08 -2.62 -15.60
C ARG A 338 -10.42 -3.51 -14.40
N HIS A 339 -11.41 -3.15 -13.58
CA HIS A 339 -11.87 -4.00 -12.47
C HIS A 339 -13.39 -4.23 -12.45
N ILE A 340 -14.11 -3.91 -13.52
CA ILE A 340 -15.57 -4.13 -13.60
C ILE A 340 -15.89 -5.31 -14.52
N ARG A 341 -16.35 -6.44 -13.96
CA ARG A 341 -16.80 -7.63 -14.69
C ARG A 341 -18.31 -7.82 -14.51
N ASN A 342 -19.10 -7.60 -15.56
CA ASN A 342 -20.57 -7.68 -15.49
C ASN A 342 -21.20 -6.79 -14.38
N GLY A 343 -20.53 -5.71 -13.99
CA GLY A 343 -20.91 -4.83 -12.88
C GLY A 343 -20.31 -5.22 -11.51
N PHE A 344 -19.65 -6.37 -11.41
CA PHE A 344 -18.88 -6.77 -10.22
C PHE A 344 -17.53 -6.08 -10.15
N ASN A 345 -17.10 -5.78 -8.92
CA ASN A 345 -15.73 -5.41 -8.62
C ASN A 345 -14.85 -6.67 -8.59
N ALA A 346 -13.90 -6.79 -9.52
CA ALA A 346 -13.15 -8.02 -9.77
C ALA A 346 -11.62 -7.80 -9.83
N THR A 347 -10.87 -8.88 -9.63
CA THR A 347 -9.41 -8.91 -9.80
C THR A 347 -9.05 -9.02 -11.28
N LEU A 348 -8.05 -8.27 -11.73
CA LEU A 348 -7.47 -8.47 -13.06
C LEU A 348 -6.40 -9.56 -12.93
N ALA A 349 -6.50 -10.64 -13.68
CA ALA A 349 -5.62 -11.81 -13.60
C ALA A 349 -5.01 -12.17 -14.96
N GLY A 350 -4.12 -13.17 -14.98
CA GLY A 350 -3.46 -13.64 -16.20
C GLY A 350 -2.53 -12.61 -16.87
N MET A 351 -2.08 -11.60 -16.13
CA MET A 351 -1.18 -10.58 -16.65
C MET A 351 0.22 -11.15 -16.91
N GLU A 352 0.90 -10.62 -17.93
CA GLU A 352 2.28 -10.97 -18.22
C GLU A 352 3.21 -9.94 -17.58
N HIS A 353 3.78 -10.27 -16.43
CA HIS A 353 4.81 -9.47 -15.76
C HIS A 353 4.43 -7.99 -15.55
N GLY A 354 3.22 -7.74 -15.03
CA GLY A 354 2.70 -6.41 -14.78
C GLY A 354 2.11 -5.70 -16.00
N ASN A 355 2.07 -6.35 -17.17
CA ASN A 355 1.43 -5.78 -18.34
C ASN A 355 -0.10 -5.84 -18.21
N LEU A 356 -0.70 -4.71 -17.85
CA LEU A 356 -2.15 -4.55 -17.68
C LEU A 356 -2.95 -4.92 -18.94
N ALA A 357 -2.36 -4.78 -20.14
CA ALA A 357 -3.07 -5.01 -21.40
C ALA A 357 -3.24 -6.50 -21.74
N THR A 358 -2.56 -7.42 -21.05
CA THR A 358 -2.68 -8.87 -21.31
C THR A 358 -3.58 -9.58 -20.31
N GLY A 359 -4.04 -8.89 -19.27
CA GLY A 359 -4.89 -9.47 -18.25
C GLY A 359 -6.34 -9.65 -18.68
N HIS A 360 -7.09 -10.39 -17.89
CA HIS A 360 -8.54 -10.57 -17.99
C HIS A 360 -9.18 -10.58 -16.60
N MET A 361 -10.46 -10.26 -16.52
CA MET A 361 -11.17 -10.27 -15.23
C MET A 361 -11.54 -11.69 -14.84
N GLU A 362 -11.17 -12.11 -13.64
CA GLU A 362 -11.48 -13.46 -13.11
C GLU A 362 -12.82 -13.50 -12.36
N ASP A 363 -13.40 -14.70 -12.24
CA ASP A 363 -14.47 -14.97 -11.29
C ASP A 363 -13.92 -15.10 -9.87
N SER A 364 -14.76 -14.80 -8.88
CA SER A 364 -14.43 -15.01 -7.48
C SER A 364 -15.51 -15.81 -6.77
N ASP A 365 -15.09 -16.61 -5.80
CA ASP A 365 -16.00 -17.16 -4.79
C ASP A 365 -16.72 -16.06 -3.99
N ASN A 366 -16.22 -14.82 -4.06
CA ASN A 366 -16.69 -13.69 -3.29
C ASN A 366 -17.03 -12.43 -4.11
N ASP A 367 -17.48 -12.58 -5.36
CA ASP A 367 -17.81 -11.42 -6.22
C ASP A 367 -18.87 -10.51 -5.58
N GLY A 368 -19.85 -11.07 -4.86
CA GLY A 368 -20.89 -10.29 -4.18
C GLY A 368 -20.33 -9.50 -3.00
N LEU A 369 -19.43 -10.06 -2.18
CA LEU A 369 -18.78 -9.33 -1.09
C LEU A 369 -17.88 -8.21 -1.58
N TRP A 370 -16.97 -8.47 -2.52
CA TRP A 370 -16.06 -7.43 -3.04
C TRP A 370 -16.83 -6.30 -3.73
N THR A 371 -17.90 -6.66 -4.44
CA THR A 371 -18.80 -5.66 -5.03
C THR A 371 -19.58 -4.90 -3.97
N SER A 372 -20.03 -5.54 -2.89
CA SER A 372 -20.68 -4.88 -1.76
C SER A 372 -19.78 -3.85 -1.08
N MET A 373 -18.50 -4.15 -0.93
CA MET A 373 -17.52 -3.24 -0.33
C MET A 373 -17.23 -2.03 -1.22
N TYR A 374 -17.00 -2.26 -2.53
CA TYR A 374 -16.86 -1.16 -3.51
C TYR A 374 -18.14 -0.30 -3.59
N LEU A 375 -19.31 -0.94 -3.68
CA LEU A 375 -20.61 -0.27 -3.66
C LEU A 375 -20.80 0.55 -2.38
N GLY A 376 -20.37 0.05 -1.22
CA GLY A 376 -20.32 0.82 0.03
C GLY A 376 -19.51 2.11 -0.12
N GLY A 377 -18.32 2.03 -0.71
CA GLY A 377 -17.49 3.19 -1.04
C GLY A 377 -18.22 4.21 -1.92
N GLU A 378 -18.86 3.75 -3.01
CA GLU A 378 -19.60 4.63 -3.92
C GLU A 378 -20.87 5.22 -3.30
N ILE A 379 -21.58 4.48 -2.44
CA ILE A 379 -22.72 4.98 -1.66
C ILE A 379 -22.26 6.14 -0.77
N PHE A 380 -21.15 5.98 -0.05
CA PHE A 380 -20.61 7.03 0.80
C PHE A 380 -20.09 8.22 -0.01
N ARG A 381 -19.43 7.97 -1.14
CA ARG A 381 -19.02 9.01 -2.09
C ARG A 381 -20.23 9.83 -2.54
N TYR A 382 -21.30 9.18 -3.00
CA TYR A 382 -22.52 9.85 -3.41
C TYR A 382 -23.16 10.62 -2.25
N ALA A 383 -23.21 10.04 -1.05
CA ALA A 383 -23.78 10.69 0.12
C ALA A 383 -23.04 12.01 0.47
N VAL A 384 -21.71 12.03 0.31
CA VAL A 384 -20.85 13.20 0.59
C VAL A 384 -20.88 14.23 -0.54
N THR A 385 -20.82 13.77 -1.79
CA THR A 385 -20.53 14.64 -2.95
C THR A 385 -21.77 14.97 -3.79
N LYS A 386 -22.79 14.11 -3.75
CA LYS A 386 -23.93 14.08 -4.66
C LYS A 386 -23.52 14.03 -6.15
N ASP A 387 -22.36 13.46 -6.44
CA ASP A 387 -21.83 13.27 -7.79
C ASP A 387 -22.70 12.28 -8.59
N PRO A 388 -23.24 12.66 -9.77
CA PRO A 388 -24.04 11.77 -10.59
C PRO A 388 -23.27 10.54 -11.08
N GLU A 389 -21.95 10.62 -11.27
CA GLU A 389 -21.13 9.46 -11.66
C GLU A 389 -21.09 8.42 -10.54
N ALA A 390 -20.95 8.87 -9.27
CA ALA A 390 -21.03 7.97 -8.12
C ALA A 390 -22.40 7.28 -8.02
N LEU A 391 -23.49 8.01 -8.30
CA LEU A 391 -24.83 7.43 -8.34
C LEU A 391 -24.97 6.40 -9.47
N GLN A 392 -24.38 6.67 -10.64
CA GLN A 392 -24.40 5.75 -11.78
C GLN A 392 -23.61 4.47 -11.45
N ASN A 393 -22.43 4.59 -10.83
CA ASN A 393 -21.65 3.46 -10.34
C ASN A 393 -22.45 2.63 -9.32
N CYS A 394 -23.14 3.27 -8.36
CA CYS A 394 -24.02 2.57 -7.43
C CYS A 394 -25.12 1.79 -8.17
N ARG A 395 -25.70 2.36 -9.22
CA ARG A 395 -26.78 1.73 -9.99
C ARG A 395 -26.27 0.47 -10.70
N GLU A 396 -25.11 0.55 -11.34
CA GLU A 396 -24.50 -0.60 -12.05
C GLU A 396 -24.12 -1.73 -11.09
N SER A 397 -23.53 -1.41 -9.93
CA SER A 397 -23.26 -2.43 -8.92
C SER A 397 -24.55 -3.01 -8.35
N MET A 398 -25.57 -2.20 -8.06
CA MET A 398 -26.88 -2.70 -7.60
C MET A 398 -27.54 -3.65 -8.61
N ASP A 399 -27.42 -3.38 -9.91
CA ASP A 399 -27.94 -4.25 -10.98
C ASP A 399 -27.21 -5.60 -11.00
N ALA A 400 -25.87 -5.61 -10.84
CA ALA A 400 -25.09 -6.84 -10.71
C ALA A 400 -25.47 -7.63 -9.45
N MET A 401 -25.62 -6.93 -8.32
CA MET A 401 -26.01 -7.53 -7.05
C MET A 401 -27.44 -8.11 -7.08
N GLU A 402 -28.40 -7.43 -7.71
CA GLU A 402 -29.75 -7.98 -7.93
C GLU A 402 -29.68 -9.23 -8.82
N ARG A 403 -28.85 -9.20 -9.87
CA ARG A 403 -28.73 -10.32 -10.80
C ARG A 403 -28.24 -11.61 -10.13
N LEU A 404 -27.45 -11.54 -9.05
CA LEU A 404 -27.11 -12.71 -8.24
C LEU A 404 -28.34 -13.46 -7.72
N TYR A 405 -29.44 -12.75 -7.44
CA TYR A 405 -30.69 -13.32 -6.95
C TYR A 405 -31.64 -13.80 -8.06
N THR A 406 -31.49 -13.26 -9.27
CA THR A 406 -32.42 -13.55 -10.38
C THR A 406 -31.87 -14.53 -11.40
N ILE A 407 -30.55 -14.75 -11.42
CA ILE A 407 -29.88 -15.63 -12.40
C ILE A 407 -30.14 -17.13 -12.15
N ASN A 408 -30.57 -17.47 -10.94
CA ASN A 408 -30.78 -18.84 -10.50
C ASN A 408 -32.27 -19.09 -10.17
N PRO A 409 -32.75 -20.36 -10.21
CA PRO A 409 -34.17 -20.66 -10.01
C PRO A 409 -34.60 -20.72 -8.53
N VAL A 410 -33.70 -20.49 -7.56
CA VAL A 410 -33.96 -20.69 -6.13
C VAL A 410 -34.45 -19.39 -5.49
N PRO A 411 -35.74 -19.30 -5.10
CA PRO A 411 -36.28 -18.03 -4.62
C PRO A 411 -35.56 -17.52 -3.36
N GLY A 412 -35.00 -16.32 -3.45
CA GLY A 412 -34.33 -15.62 -2.38
C GLY A 412 -32.92 -16.08 -2.03
N PHE A 413 -32.36 -17.00 -2.81
CA PHE A 413 -30.97 -17.40 -2.71
C PHE A 413 -30.12 -16.57 -3.70
N PRO A 414 -29.08 -15.86 -3.23
CA PRO A 414 -28.10 -15.26 -4.12
C PRO A 414 -27.09 -16.29 -4.61
N ALA A 415 -26.76 -16.30 -5.90
CA ALA A 415 -25.56 -16.95 -6.43
C ALA A 415 -24.28 -16.31 -5.85
N ARG A 416 -23.14 -17.00 -5.95
CA ARG A 416 -21.80 -16.43 -5.66
C ARG A 416 -21.30 -15.54 -6.78
N SER A 417 -21.56 -15.96 -8.02
CA SER A 417 -21.12 -15.30 -9.24
C SER A 417 -21.97 -15.77 -10.42
N PHE A 418 -21.79 -15.13 -11.57
CA PHE A 418 -22.33 -15.60 -12.85
C PHE A 418 -21.38 -15.25 -14.01
N GLU A 419 -21.47 -16.03 -15.08
CA GLU A 419 -20.69 -15.83 -16.31
C GLU A 419 -21.41 -16.40 -17.54
N ARG A 420 -20.94 -16.05 -18.74
CA ARG A 420 -21.44 -16.58 -20.00
C ARG A 420 -21.32 -18.08 -20.10
N SER A 421 -22.37 -18.71 -20.62
CA SER A 421 -22.38 -20.17 -20.77
C SER A 421 -21.33 -20.66 -21.74
N GLY A 422 -20.79 -21.85 -21.47
CA GLY A 422 -19.74 -22.49 -22.28
C GLY A 422 -18.32 -22.31 -21.74
N HIS A 423 -18.15 -21.49 -20.69
CA HIS A 423 -16.85 -21.15 -20.12
C HIS A 423 -16.52 -21.84 -18.79
N ILE A 424 -17.38 -22.70 -18.24
CA ILE A 424 -17.17 -23.35 -16.91
C ILE A 424 -15.76 -23.95 -16.75
N LYS A 425 -15.16 -24.50 -17.81
CA LYS A 425 -13.82 -25.11 -17.77
C LYS A 425 -12.67 -24.12 -17.53
N GLU A 426 -12.93 -22.83 -17.70
CA GLU A 426 -11.98 -21.73 -17.52
C GLU A 426 -12.15 -21.06 -16.15
N LEU A 427 -13.24 -21.38 -15.43
CA LEU A 427 -13.62 -20.74 -14.17
C LEU A 427 -13.08 -21.51 -12.96
N HIS A 428 -13.00 -20.82 -11.82
CA HIS A 428 -12.62 -21.42 -10.55
C HIS A 428 -13.75 -22.28 -9.96
N ASP A 429 -13.38 -23.37 -9.29
CA ASP A 429 -14.30 -24.33 -8.65
C ASP A 429 -15.42 -24.80 -9.60
N GLN A 430 -15.01 -25.35 -10.74
CA GLN A 430 -15.86 -25.76 -11.86
C GLN A 430 -17.06 -26.62 -11.41
N GLU A 431 -16.88 -27.42 -10.36
CA GLU A 431 -17.92 -28.28 -9.80
C GLU A 431 -19.08 -27.53 -9.13
N ARG A 432 -18.91 -26.24 -8.83
CA ARG A 432 -19.92 -25.37 -8.20
C ARG A 432 -20.76 -24.60 -9.22
N TRP A 433 -20.37 -24.60 -10.49
CA TRP A 433 -21.10 -23.89 -11.55
C TRP A 433 -22.31 -24.68 -12.03
N GLN A 434 -23.43 -23.98 -12.15
CA GLN A 434 -24.73 -24.50 -12.57
C GLN A 434 -25.22 -23.75 -13.82
N HIS A 435 -25.93 -24.44 -14.69
CA HIS A 435 -26.60 -23.78 -15.82
C HIS A 435 -27.79 -22.94 -15.33
N SER A 436 -27.90 -21.71 -15.82
CA SER A 436 -29.06 -20.86 -15.57
C SER A 436 -30.27 -21.33 -16.40
N PRO A 437 -31.51 -21.07 -15.95
CA PRO A 437 -32.68 -21.08 -16.84
C PRO A 437 -32.53 -20.13 -18.04
N GLU A 438 -31.71 -19.08 -17.92
CA GLU A 438 -31.29 -18.23 -19.03
C GLU A 438 -30.14 -18.91 -19.79
N LYS A 439 -30.40 -19.41 -21.01
CA LYS A 439 -29.47 -20.27 -21.78
C LYS A 439 -28.06 -19.72 -22.02
N GLU A 440 -27.90 -18.39 -21.99
CA GLU A 440 -26.61 -17.73 -22.26
C GLU A 440 -25.74 -17.58 -21.00
N TRP A 441 -26.17 -18.14 -19.86
CA TRP A 441 -25.53 -17.90 -18.56
C TRP A 441 -25.38 -19.17 -17.72
N ASP A 442 -24.27 -19.20 -16.99
CA ASP A 442 -23.99 -20.11 -15.89
C ASP A 442 -23.85 -19.29 -14.59
N TRP A 443 -24.15 -19.90 -13.45
CA TRP A 443 -24.07 -19.25 -12.14
C TRP A 443 -23.38 -20.16 -11.12
N LYS A 444 -22.64 -19.55 -10.20
CA LYS A 444 -21.86 -20.27 -9.18
C LYS A 444 -22.69 -20.42 -7.89
N SER A 445 -22.86 -21.65 -7.41
CA SER A 445 -23.64 -21.95 -6.20
C SER A 445 -22.82 -21.87 -4.92
N THR A 446 -23.34 -22.40 -3.80
CA THR A 446 -22.68 -22.55 -2.49
C THR A 446 -22.39 -21.26 -1.72
N THR A 447 -23.13 -20.19 -1.97
CA THR A 447 -22.93 -18.86 -1.37
C THR A 447 -22.63 -18.87 0.13
N SER A 448 -21.57 -18.15 0.49
CA SER A 448 -21.03 -18.15 1.85
C SER A 448 -21.67 -17.05 2.71
N SER A 449 -21.44 -17.10 4.02
CA SER A 449 -22.05 -16.17 4.99
C SER A 449 -21.49 -14.75 4.93
N ASP A 450 -20.23 -14.62 4.52
CA ASP A 450 -19.52 -13.36 4.22
C ASP A 450 -20.19 -12.58 3.07
N GLU A 451 -20.56 -13.26 1.98
CA GLU A 451 -21.37 -12.69 0.90
C GLU A 451 -22.66 -12.06 1.45
N VAL A 452 -23.43 -12.84 2.23
CA VAL A 452 -24.73 -12.40 2.73
C VAL A 452 -24.62 -11.17 3.65
N ILE A 453 -23.61 -11.12 4.53
CA ILE A 453 -23.43 -9.95 5.40
C ILE A 453 -22.97 -8.73 4.61
N GLY A 454 -22.12 -8.90 3.60
CA GLY A 454 -21.75 -7.86 2.63
C GLY A 454 -22.96 -7.28 1.91
N HIS A 455 -23.81 -8.15 1.36
CA HIS A 455 -25.04 -7.74 0.66
C HIS A 455 -25.94 -6.90 1.58
N ILE A 456 -26.18 -7.38 2.81
CA ILE A 456 -27.04 -6.69 3.77
C ILE A 456 -26.45 -5.32 4.18
N PHE A 457 -25.13 -5.23 4.34
CA PHE A 457 -24.46 -3.95 4.58
C PHE A 457 -24.70 -2.96 3.44
N ALA A 458 -24.37 -3.36 2.20
CA ALA A 458 -24.45 -2.48 1.05
C ALA A 458 -25.92 -2.07 0.76
N PHE A 459 -26.86 -3.01 0.81
CA PHE A 459 -28.28 -2.71 0.62
C PHE A 459 -28.84 -1.84 1.74
N GLY A 460 -28.44 -2.06 2.99
CA GLY A 460 -28.85 -1.23 4.12
C GLY A 460 -28.35 0.22 3.96
N ALA A 461 -27.07 0.37 3.62
CA ALA A 461 -26.48 1.68 3.34
C ALA A 461 -27.14 2.37 2.13
N ALA A 462 -27.41 1.65 1.04
CA ALA A 462 -28.09 2.19 -0.14
C ALA A 462 -29.51 2.66 0.20
N ALA A 463 -30.28 1.84 0.92
CA ALA A 463 -31.65 2.17 1.34
C ALA A 463 -31.70 3.40 2.26
N GLU A 464 -30.69 3.58 3.11
CA GLU A 464 -30.59 4.74 4.01
C GLU A 464 -30.13 6.01 3.28
N LEU A 465 -29.07 5.92 2.46
CA LEU A 465 -28.26 7.08 2.06
C LEU A 465 -28.48 7.56 0.62
N ILE A 466 -28.97 6.70 -0.28
CA ILE A 466 -29.21 7.09 -1.68
C ILE A 466 -30.60 7.71 -1.82
N ASP A 467 -30.70 8.92 -2.36
CA ASP A 467 -31.99 9.62 -2.52
C ASP A 467 -32.83 9.14 -3.72
N ASP A 468 -32.26 8.32 -4.62
CA ASP A 468 -32.97 7.70 -5.74
C ASP A 468 -33.98 6.65 -5.27
N ALA A 469 -35.26 6.88 -5.59
CA ALA A 469 -36.35 6.04 -5.14
C ALA A 469 -36.31 4.61 -5.72
N ALA A 470 -35.76 4.42 -6.92
CA ALA A 470 -35.69 3.11 -7.55
C ALA A 470 -34.63 2.24 -6.85
N ILE A 471 -33.42 2.78 -6.62
CA ILE A 471 -32.34 2.09 -5.89
C ILE A 471 -32.78 1.79 -4.46
N LYS A 472 -33.41 2.75 -3.77
CA LYS A 472 -33.98 2.51 -2.43
C LYS A 472 -34.95 1.33 -2.41
N LYS A 473 -35.88 1.28 -3.36
CA LYS A 473 -36.86 0.19 -3.47
C LYS A 473 -36.19 -1.15 -3.78
N GLN A 474 -35.22 -1.16 -4.69
CA GLN A 474 -34.43 -2.33 -5.07
C GLN A 474 -33.67 -2.89 -3.85
N ALA A 475 -32.95 -2.05 -3.12
CA ALA A 475 -32.21 -2.45 -1.92
C ALA A 475 -33.11 -3.05 -0.82
N ILE A 476 -34.24 -2.41 -0.51
CA ILE A 476 -35.19 -2.92 0.48
C ILE A 476 -35.79 -4.26 0.04
N MET A 477 -36.08 -4.41 -1.25
CA MET A 477 -36.57 -5.67 -1.83
C MET A 477 -35.54 -6.79 -1.68
N LEU A 478 -34.26 -6.53 -1.97
CA LEU A 478 -33.19 -7.53 -1.87
C LEU A 478 -32.93 -7.94 -0.41
N ILE A 479 -32.95 -7.00 0.53
CA ILE A 479 -32.89 -7.29 1.98
C ILE A 479 -34.01 -8.24 2.39
N ASP A 480 -35.26 -7.92 2.03
CA ASP A 480 -36.42 -8.74 2.35
C ASP A 480 -36.33 -10.13 1.71
N THR A 481 -35.81 -10.20 0.49
CA THR A 481 -35.66 -11.41 -0.32
C THR A 481 -34.73 -12.42 0.34
N VAL A 482 -33.49 -12.02 0.66
CA VAL A 482 -32.51 -12.93 1.30
C VAL A 482 -32.94 -13.29 2.72
N MET A 483 -33.45 -12.33 3.50
CA MET A 483 -33.85 -12.61 4.88
C MET A 483 -35.13 -13.44 4.96
N SER A 484 -36.05 -13.31 4.00
CA SER A 484 -37.21 -14.20 3.91
C SER A 484 -36.78 -15.64 3.64
N HIS A 485 -35.80 -15.85 2.77
CA HIS A 485 -35.24 -17.18 2.49
C HIS A 485 -34.66 -17.80 3.77
N ILE A 486 -33.76 -17.08 4.46
CA ILE A 486 -33.10 -17.56 5.69
C ILE A 486 -34.11 -17.88 6.80
N VAL A 487 -35.07 -16.98 7.06
CA VAL A 487 -36.09 -17.20 8.12
C VAL A 487 -37.02 -18.36 7.78
N LYS A 488 -37.46 -18.49 6.51
CA LYS A 488 -38.31 -19.61 6.07
C LYS A 488 -37.60 -20.95 6.22
N ASN A 489 -36.30 -20.98 6.00
CA ASN A 489 -35.46 -22.17 6.06
C ASN A 489 -34.77 -22.36 7.42
N ASN A 490 -35.43 -21.96 8.51
CA ASN A 490 -34.95 -22.20 9.88
C ASN A 490 -33.51 -21.70 10.14
N MET A 491 -33.21 -20.50 9.66
CA MET A 491 -31.91 -19.82 9.79
C MET A 491 -30.76 -20.47 9.00
N TYR A 492 -31.09 -21.20 7.94
CA TYR A 492 -30.13 -21.71 6.97
C TYR A 492 -30.31 -21.01 5.61
N LEU A 493 -29.19 -20.79 4.92
CA LEU A 493 -29.18 -20.45 3.50
C LEU A 493 -29.21 -21.76 2.71
N ILE A 494 -30.37 -22.10 2.15
CA ILE A 494 -30.60 -23.35 1.42
C ILE A 494 -30.32 -23.15 -0.07
N ASP A 495 -29.45 -24.00 -0.61
CA ASP A 495 -29.00 -23.95 -1.99
C ASP A 495 -29.96 -24.72 -2.95
N PHE A 496 -29.62 -24.75 -4.23
CA PHE A 496 -30.42 -25.41 -5.28
C PHE A 496 -30.62 -26.92 -5.08
N ASP A 497 -29.73 -27.57 -4.34
CA ASP A 497 -29.83 -28.99 -4.01
C ASP A 497 -30.76 -29.28 -2.81
N GLY A 498 -31.35 -28.23 -2.23
CA GLY A 498 -32.23 -28.31 -1.08
C GLY A 498 -31.51 -28.45 0.26
N LYS A 499 -30.19 -28.32 0.30
CA LYS A 499 -29.38 -28.41 1.54
C LYS A 499 -28.81 -27.04 1.94
N PRO A 500 -28.46 -26.85 3.23
CA PRO A 500 -27.71 -25.67 3.64
C PRO A 500 -26.37 -25.57 2.91
N THR A 501 -26.01 -24.36 2.50
CA THR A 501 -24.64 -24.03 2.09
C THR A 501 -23.65 -24.35 3.22
N MET A 502 -22.35 -24.45 2.90
CA MET A 502 -21.33 -24.80 3.88
C MET A 502 -21.31 -23.82 5.08
N TRP A 503 -21.36 -22.52 4.78
CA TRP A 503 -21.14 -21.44 5.75
C TRP A 503 -22.39 -20.61 6.09
N GLY A 504 -23.42 -20.60 5.23
CA GLY A 504 -24.66 -19.87 5.47
C GLY A 504 -25.58 -20.54 6.51
N LYS A 505 -25.11 -20.63 7.76
CA LYS A 505 -25.76 -21.35 8.86
C LYS A 505 -25.82 -20.48 10.12
N TRP A 506 -27.02 -20.11 10.52
CA TRP A 506 -27.28 -19.31 11.74
C TRP A 506 -28.34 -19.96 12.63
N ASN A 507 -28.52 -21.26 12.49
CA ASN A 507 -29.44 -22.03 13.32
C ASN A 507 -28.87 -22.18 14.75
N PRO A 508 -29.71 -22.09 15.80
CA PRO A 508 -29.26 -22.26 17.19
C PRO A 508 -28.49 -23.55 17.47
N GLU A 509 -28.85 -24.68 16.84
CA GLU A 509 -28.16 -25.95 17.05
C GLU A 509 -26.72 -25.91 16.53
N TYR A 510 -26.52 -25.27 15.36
CA TYR A 510 -25.19 -25.08 14.78
C TYR A 510 -24.38 -24.03 15.54
N VAL A 511 -24.94 -22.85 15.77
CA VAL A 511 -24.19 -21.74 16.39
C VAL A 511 -23.77 -22.07 17.83
N ASN A 512 -24.64 -22.75 18.59
CA ASN A 512 -24.34 -23.11 19.97
C ASN A 512 -23.66 -24.49 20.11
N SER A 513 -23.42 -25.24 19.03
CA SER A 513 -22.54 -26.42 19.09
C SER A 513 -21.08 -26.01 19.28
N PHE A 514 -20.69 -24.82 18.82
CA PHE A 514 -19.36 -24.29 19.07
C PHE A 514 -19.15 -23.94 20.55
N PRO A 515 -17.97 -24.29 21.11
CA PRO A 515 -17.52 -23.75 22.40
C PRO A 515 -17.55 -22.23 22.41
N THR A 516 -17.75 -21.64 23.59
CA THR A 516 -17.93 -20.19 23.73
C THR A 516 -16.70 -19.36 23.38
N ASN A 517 -15.53 -19.98 23.33
CA ASN A 517 -14.25 -19.37 22.95
C ASN A 517 -13.91 -19.53 21.46
N VAL A 518 -14.76 -20.17 20.66
CA VAL A 518 -14.58 -20.26 19.20
C VAL A 518 -15.29 -19.09 18.54
N GLY A 519 -14.58 -18.39 17.65
CA GLY A 519 -15.00 -17.14 16.99
C GLY A 519 -16.38 -17.22 16.32
N ASP A 520 -16.62 -18.30 15.57
CA ASP A 520 -17.87 -18.57 14.85
C ASP A 520 -19.14 -18.39 15.69
N ARG A 521 -19.10 -18.72 16.98
CA ARG A 521 -20.28 -18.60 17.84
C ARG A 521 -20.70 -17.15 18.03
N LYS A 522 -19.73 -16.29 18.35
CA LYS A 522 -19.95 -14.85 18.49
C LYS A 522 -20.25 -14.23 17.12
N LEU A 523 -19.57 -14.68 16.06
CA LEU A 523 -19.67 -14.13 14.71
C LEU A 523 -21.06 -14.36 14.14
N ASN A 524 -21.48 -15.62 14.09
CA ASN A 524 -22.77 -16.00 13.52
C ASN A 524 -23.93 -15.36 14.30
N SER A 525 -23.82 -15.27 15.62
CA SER A 525 -24.79 -14.55 16.46
C SER A 525 -24.85 -13.06 16.10
N SER A 526 -23.71 -12.41 15.91
CA SER A 526 -23.63 -10.97 15.59
C SER A 526 -24.18 -10.66 14.21
N ASN A 527 -23.75 -11.44 13.21
CA ASN A 527 -24.16 -11.26 11.82
C ASN A 527 -25.66 -11.42 11.66
N ILE A 528 -26.25 -12.52 12.14
CA ILE A 528 -27.67 -12.76 11.90
C ILE A 528 -28.57 -11.76 12.63
N ILE A 529 -28.19 -11.29 13.82
CA ILE A 529 -28.92 -10.24 14.52
C ILE A 529 -28.80 -8.92 13.76
N SER A 530 -27.61 -8.58 13.25
CA SER A 530 -27.43 -7.42 12.37
C SER A 530 -28.35 -7.48 11.14
N MET A 531 -28.41 -8.64 10.49
CA MET A 531 -29.23 -8.82 9.28
C MET A 531 -30.73 -8.74 9.56
N LEU A 532 -31.22 -9.43 10.59
CA LEU A 532 -32.65 -9.39 10.99
C LEU A 532 -33.07 -7.98 11.41
N GLN A 533 -32.18 -7.28 12.11
CA GLN A 533 -32.43 -5.91 12.54
C GLN A 533 -32.50 -4.95 11.35
N THR A 534 -31.57 -5.07 10.41
CA THR A 534 -31.58 -4.29 9.15
C THR A 534 -32.86 -4.56 8.36
N ALA A 535 -33.25 -5.83 8.21
CA ALA A 535 -34.49 -6.19 7.53
C ALA A 535 -35.73 -5.63 8.23
N TYR A 536 -35.82 -5.70 9.56
CA TYR A 536 -36.92 -5.06 10.29
C TYR A 536 -36.94 -3.55 10.10
N HIS A 537 -35.78 -2.89 10.16
CA HIS A 537 -35.66 -1.45 10.07
C HIS A 537 -36.31 -0.91 8.78
N PHE A 538 -36.05 -1.54 7.65
CA PHE A 538 -36.56 -1.07 6.35
C PHE A 538 -37.92 -1.66 5.96
N THR A 539 -38.19 -2.92 6.29
CA THR A 539 -39.45 -3.59 5.85
C THR A 539 -40.59 -3.43 6.85
N LYS A 540 -40.28 -3.15 8.12
CA LYS A 540 -41.21 -3.17 9.27
C LYS A 540 -41.97 -4.50 9.45
N LYS A 541 -41.52 -5.60 8.83
CA LYS A 541 -42.15 -6.92 8.98
C LYS A 541 -41.79 -7.53 10.32
N GLU A 542 -42.80 -7.70 11.19
CA GLU A 542 -42.62 -8.19 12.56
C GLU A 542 -41.96 -9.57 12.66
N LYS A 543 -42.05 -10.42 11.63
CA LYS A 543 -41.36 -11.72 11.58
C LYS A 543 -39.85 -11.61 11.86
N TYR A 544 -39.20 -10.54 11.42
CA TYR A 544 -37.75 -10.34 11.60
C TYR A 544 -37.41 -9.95 13.04
N LYS A 545 -38.15 -8.99 13.60
CA LYS A 545 -37.97 -8.57 14.99
C LYS A 545 -38.28 -9.72 15.94
N ALA A 546 -39.41 -10.41 15.76
CA ALA A 546 -39.79 -11.56 16.57
C ALA A 546 -38.69 -12.63 16.59
N LYS A 547 -38.17 -13.00 15.40
CA LYS A 547 -37.08 -13.98 15.30
C LYS A 547 -35.78 -13.49 15.95
N ALA A 548 -35.41 -12.21 15.81
CA ALA A 548 -34.22 -11.66 16.45
C ALA A 548 -34.31 -11.73 17.99
N PHE A 549 -35.45 -11.34 18.57
CA PHE A 549 -35.66 -11.44 20.01
C PHE A 549 -35.73 -12.88 20.50
N GLU A 550 -36.32 -13.80 19.74
CA GLU A 550 -36.29 -15.24 20.05
C GLU A 550 -34.85 -15.75 20.14
N LEU A 551 -34.01 -15.48 19.14
CA LEU A 551 -32.60 -15.89 19.12
C LEU A 551 -31.81 -15.28 20.29
N MET A 552 -32.00 -13.99 20.57
CA MET A 552 -31.30 -13.30 21.66
C MET A 552 -31.69 -13.82 23.05
N THR A 553 -32.99 -14.06 23.29
CA THR A 553 -33.52 -14.36 24.63
C THR A 553 -33.60 -15.85 24.93
N LYS A 554 -34.00 -16.67 23.97
CA LYS A 554 -34.18 -18.12 24.15
C LYS A 554 -32.93 -18.91 23.83
N HIS A 555 -32.14 -18.46 22.85
CA HIS A 555 -30.97 -19.19 22.35
C HIS A 555 -29.63 -18.54 22.75
N GLY A 556 -29.65 -17.49 23.56
CA GLY A 556 -28.45 -16.89 24.14
C GLY A 556 -27.61 -16.05 23.17
N TYR A 557 -28.14 -15.65 22.01
CA TYR A 557 -27.33 -14.92 21.02
C TYR A 557 -26.86 -13.56 21.53
N LEU A 558 -27.62 -12.90 22.41
CA LEU A 558 -27.15 -11.67 23.04
C LEU A 558 -25.95 -11.92 23.95
N GLU A 559 -25.92 -13.03 24.68
CA GLU A 559 -24.76 -13.42 25.48
C GLU A 559 -23.56 -13.72 24.57
N ASN A 560 -23.76 -14.52 23.52
CA ASN A 560 -22.71 -14.85 22.54
C ASN A 560 -22.06 -13.58 21.97
N MET A 561 -22.88 -12.62 21.52
CA MET A 561 -22.39 -11.34 20.95
C MET A 561 -21.56 -10.54 21.94
N MET A 562 -21.88 -10.57 23.24
CA MET A 562 -21.25 -9.72 24.26
C MET A 562 -19.98 -10.32 24.88
N ARG A 563 -19.58 -11.54 24.50
CA ARG A 563 -18.32 -12.14 24.96
C ARG A 563 -17.12 -11.34 24.48
N SER A 564 -16.09 -11.20 25.32
CA SER A 564 -14.90 -10.44 24.95
C SER A 564 -14.10 -11.16 23.87
N MET A 565 -13.53 -10.40 22.93
CA MET A 565 -12.57 -10.91 21.95
C MET A 565 -11.34 -11.56 22.58
N LYS A 566 -11.00 -11.19 23.82
CA LYS A 566 -9.90 -11.83 24.57
C LYS A 566 -10.17 -13.29 24.93
N GLU A 567 -11.43 -13.71 24.92
CA GLU A 567 -11.80 -15.12 25.13
C GLU A 567 -11.66 -15.94 23.84
N ILE A 568 -11.57 -15.32 22.66
CA ILE A 568 -11.46 -16.04 21.39
C ILE A 568 -10.10 -16.71 21.27
N GLY A 569 -10.11 -18.01 21.02
CA GLY A 569 -8.89 -18.82 21.00
C GLY A 569 -9.15 -20.25 20.53
N LYS A 570 -8.14 -21.11 20.68
CA LYS A 570 -8.23 -22.53 20.30
C LYS A 570 -9.34 -23.24 21.05
N ALA A 571 -10.12 -24.05 20.33
CA ALA A 571 -11.12 -24.90 20.94
C ALA A 571 -10.50 -25.83 22.00
N PRO A 572 -11.24 -26.18 23.06
CA PRO A 572 -10.84 -27.19 24.03
C PRO A 572 -10.44 -28.52 23.37
N ALA A 573 -9.55 -29.29 24.02
CA ALA A 573 -9.06 -30.55 23.46
C ALA A 573 -10.17 -31.60 23.24
N ASP A 574 -11.23 -31.53 24.05
CA ASP A 574 -12.43 -32.37 24.00
C ASP A 574 -13.53 -31.83 23.07
N ALA A 575 -13.33 -30.67 22.43
CA ALA A 575 -14.24 -30.17 21.40
C ALA A 575 -14.23 -31.09 20.16
N ASP A 576 -15.28 -31.00 19.35
CA ASP A 576 -15.33 -31.72 18.07
C ASP A 576 -14.29 -31.19 17.07
N GLU A 577 -13.99 -31.99 16.04
CA GLU A 577 -12.98 -31.66 15.04
C GLU A 577 -13.34 -30.43 14.20
N HIS A 578 -14.63 -30.12 14.03
CA HIS A 578 -15.05 -28.94 13.31
C HIS A 578 -14.69 -27.67 14.10
N ALA A 579 -15.00 -27.63 15.40
CA ALA A 579 -14.63 -26.52 16.28
C ALA A 579 -13.10 -26.34 16.38
N LYS A 580 -12.32 -27.42 16.38
CA LYS A 580 -10.84 -27.34 16.34
C LYS A 580 -10.33 -26.76 15.02
N HIS A 581 -10.90 -27.18 13.89
CA HIS A 581 -10.55 -26.65 12.58
C HIS A 581 -10.86 -25.16 12.47
N MET A 582 -12.02 -24.73 12.98
CA MET A 582 -12.45 -23.33 12.99
C MET A 582 -11.68 -22.43 13.98
N SER A 583 -10.75 -22.99 14.76
CA SER A 583 -9.98 -22.26 15.77
C SER A 583 -8.49 -22.59 15.73
N ASP A 584 -7.95 -22.87 14.55
CA ASP A 584 -6.53 -23.15 14.34
C ASP A 584 -5.65 -21.87 14.44
N GLY A 585 -6.27 -20.70 14.29
CA GLY A 585 -5.72 -19.37 14.47
C GLY A 585 -6.81 -18.30 14.40
N TRP A 586 -6.41 -17.04 14.52
CA TRP A 586 -7.30 -15.90 14.29
C TRP A 586 -7.70 -15.84 12.81
N ASN A 587 -9.00 -15.79 12.54
CA ASN A 587 -9.53 -15.74 11.19
C ASN A 587 -9.88 -14.29 10.80
N HIS A 588 -9.07 -13.69 9.94
CA HIS A 588 -9.26 -12.30 9.51
C HIS A 588 -10.51 -12.10 8.62
N SER A 589 -11.05 -13.19 8.03
CA SER A 589 -12.35 -13.10 7.34
C SER A 589 -13.49 -12.86 8.33
N ASP A 590 -13.37 -13.36 9.57
CA ASP A 590 -14.37 -13.08 10.61
C ASP A 590 -14.38 -11.59 10.94
N ASP A 591 -13.20 -10.96 11.03
CA ASP A 591 -13.07 -9.52 11.29
C ASP A 591 -13.84 -8.71 10.25
N GLU A 592 -13.63 -9.03 8.97
CA GLU A 592 -14.32 -8.39 7.85
C GLU A 592 -15.84 -8.50 7.96
N MET A 593 -16.33 -9.71 8.23
CA MET A 593 -17.76 -9.96 8.40
C MET A 593 -18.36 -9.17 9.58
N TYR A 594 -17.67 -9.11 10.73
CA TYR A 594 -18.10 -8.33 11.87
C TYR A 594 -18.20 -6.84 11.54
N PHE A 595 -17.13 -6.25 11.01
CA PHE A 595 -17.06 -4.81 10.80
C PHE A 595 -18.04 -4.33 9.74
N VAL A 596 -18.16 -5.04 8.63
CA VAL A 596 -19.19 -4.80 7.61
C VAL A 596 -20.59 -4.94 8.24
N GLY A 597 -20.80 -5.96 9.09
CA GLY A 597 -22.04 -6.17 9.83
C GLY A 597 -22.36 -5.10 10.89
N TYR A 598 -21.37 -4.37 11.41
CA TYR A 598 -21.58 -3.38 12.47
C TYR A 598 -22.38 -2.16 12.04
N TRP A 599 -22.41 -1.85 10.73
CA TRP A 599 -23.30 -0.82 10.19
C TRP A 599 -24.76 -1.10 10.58
N GLY A 600 -25.26 -2.29 10.22
CA GLY A 600 -26.63 -2.71 10.52
C GLY A 600 -26.88 -2.94 12.01
N LEU A 601 -25.91 -3.53 12.71
CA LEU A 601 -26.02 -3.87 14.13
C LEU A 601 -26.14 -2.61 15.00
N TYR A 602 -25.33 -1.59 14.74
CA TYR A 602 -25.28 -0.39 15.56
C TYR A 602 -26.29 0.68 15.15
N ARG A 603 -26.42 0.99 13.84
CA ARG A 603 -27.29 2.08 13.38
C ARG A 603 -28.75 1.77 13.57
N TYR A 604 -29.13 0.51 13.33
CA TYR A 604 -30.54 0.09 13.33
C TYR A 604 -30.96 -0.61 14.63
N ALA A 605 -30.17 -0.48 15.71
CA ALA A 605 -30.43 -1.09 17.01
C ALA A 605 -31.91 -1.01 17.41
N PHE A 606 -32.53 -2.14 17.78
CA PHE A 606 -33.96 -2.16 18.13
C PHE A 606 -34.33 -1.22 19.28
N ASN A 607 -33.37 -0.91 20.17
CA ASN A 607 -33.52 0.06 21.26
C ASN A 607 -32.15 0.55 21.75
N ASP A 608 -32.15 1.60 22.57
CA ASP A 608 -30.94 2.24 23.09
C ASP A 608 -30.10 1.33 24.00
N SER A 609 -30.74 0.40 24.74
CA SER A 609 -30.03 -0.55 25.60
C SER A 609 -29.17 -1.53 24.78
N LEU A 610 -29.73 -2.07 23.70
CA LEU A 610 -28.98 -2.90 22.76
C LEU A 610 -27.91 -2.09 22.04
N LYS A 611 -28.21 -0.86 21.63
CA LYS A 611 -27.22 0.03 21.00
C LYS A 611 -26.00 0.28 21.88
N ALA A 612 -26.20 0.51 23.17
CA ALA A 612 -25.11 0.68 24.14
C ALA A 612 -24.25 -0.58 24.26
N LYS A 613 -24.89 -1.76 24.36
CA LYS A 613 -24.20 -3.06 24.38
C LYS A 613 -23.40 -3.33 23.11
N TYR A 614 -23.99 -3.04 21.94
CA TYR A 614 -23.29 -3.21 20.66
C TYR A 614 -22.09 -2.28 20.55
N LYS A 615 -22.18 -1.04 21.04
CA LYS A 615 -21.02 -0.14 21.13
C LYS A 615 -19.89 -0.75 21.94
N GLU A 616 -20.18 -1.33 23.11
CA GLU A 616 -19.18 -1.99 23.94
C GLU A 616 -18.50 -3.14 23.19
N SER A 617 -19.28 -4.02 22.53
CA SER A 617 -18.71 -5.12 21.75
C SER A 617 -17.91 -4.68 20.52
N ILE A 618 -18.31 -3.59 19.85
CA ILE A 618 -17.56 -3.06 18.70
C ILE A 618 -16.21 -2.50 19.16
N ILE A 619 -16.19 -1.79 20.29
CA ILE A 619 -14.95 -1.25 20.87
C ILE A 619 -14.03 -2.38 21.34
N ASP A 620 -14.56 -3.41 22.00
CA ASP A 620 -13.79 -4.59 22.42
C ASP A 620 -13.16 -5.33 21.22
N HIS A 621 -13.88 -5.41 20.10
CA HIS A 621 -13.33 -5.97 18.87
C HIS A 621 -12.24 -5.08 18.26
N TRP A 622 -12.52 -3.79 18.10
CA TRP A 622 -11.50 -2.85 17.63
C TRP A 622 -10.23 -2.88 18.48
N GLU A 623 -10.35 -2.98 19.81
CA GLU A 623 -9.20 -3.13 20.72
C GLU A 623 -8.33 -4.34 20.40
N ALA A 624 -8.92 -5.46 19.96
CA ALA A 624 -8.19 -6.65 19.51
C ALA A 624 -7.48 -6.42 18.16
N GLU A 625 -8.09 -5.65 17.26
CA GLU A 625 -7.59 -5.38 15.89
C GLU A 625 -6.52 -4.28 15.78
N ARG A 626 -6.37 -3.44 16.80
CA ARG A 626 -5.40 -2.31 16.79
C ARG A 626 -3.98 -2.66 16.32
N PRO A 627 -3.39 -3.83 16.65
CA PRO A 627 -2.03 -4.17 16.19
C PRO A 627 -1.85 -4.16 14.67
N GLU A 628 -2.90 -4.43 13.90
CA GLU A 628 -2.84 -4.51 12.43
C GLU A 628 -2.95 -3.17 11.73
N LYS A 629 -3.36 -2.11 12.46
CA LYS A 629 -3.56 -0.76 11.92
C LYS A 629 -4.44 -0.76 10.67
N GLU A 630 -5.47 -1.59 10.67
CA GLU A 630 -6.37 -1.76 9.54
C GLU A 630 -7.24 -0.51 9.34
N GLY A 631 -7.21 0.06 8.14
CA GLY A 631 -7.83 1.35 7.85
C GLY A 631 -9.36 1.33 7.91
N ALA A 632 -10.00 0.29 7.37
CA ALA A 632 -11.44 0.13 7.42
C ALA A 632 -11.93 -0.13 8.85
N TRP A 633 -11.31 -1.01 9.62
CA TRP A 633 -11.75 -1.34 10.99
C TRP A 633 -11.71 -0.14 11.93
N ASN A 634 -10.66 0.68 11.80
CA ASN A 634 -10.56 1.95 12.50
C ASN A 634 -11.69 2.91 12.10
N ILE A 635 -11.97 3.08 10.81
CA ILE A 635 -13.04 3.97 10.34
C ILE A 635 -14.44 3.44 10.70
N PHE A 636 -14.70 2.14 10.60
CA PHE A 636 -15.95 1.52 11.04
C PHE A 636 -16.18 1.75 12.54
N THR A 637 -15.14 1.73 13.36
CA THR A 637 -15.24 2.00 14.81
C THR A 637 -15.72 3.42 15.10
N ALA A 638 -15.38 4.39 14.24
CA ALA A 638 -15.85 5.77 14.36
C ALA A 638 -17.40 5.88 14.31
N LEU A 639 -18.10 4.92 13.68
CA LEU A 639 -19.56 4.82 13.68
C LEU A 639 -20.19 4.90 15.07
N THR A 640 -19.49 4.39 16.08
CA THR A 640 -19.97 4.36 17.48
C THR A 640 -19.96 5.72 18.18
N GLY A 641 -19.36 6.74 17.55
CA GLY A 641 -19.10 8.05 18.17
C GLY A 641 -18.09 7.98 19.33
N THR A 642 -17.24 6.95 19.38
CA THR A 642 -16.12 6.90 20.32
C THR A 642 -15.08 7.98 20.00
N LYS A 643 -14.41 8.53 21.00
CA LYS A 643 -13.42 9.60 20.80
C LYS A 643 -12.14 9.10 20.10
N GLU A 644 -11.72 7.90 20.46
CA GLU A 644 -10.50 7.26 19.98
C GLU A 644 -10.88 6.04 19.13
N PHE A 645 -10.31 5.95 17.93
CA PHE A 645 -10.51 4.87 16.97
C PHE A 645 -9.29 4.71 16.04
N ASP A 646 -8.09 5.15 16.50
CA ASP A 646 -6.84 5.07 15.74
C ASP A 646 -6.90 5.78 14.36
N LEU A 647 -7.45 7.02 14.35
CA LEU A 647 -7.55 7.84 13.13
C LEU A 647 -6.20 8.07 12.43
N LYS A 648 -5.10 8.19 13.19
CA LYS A 648 -3.76 8.41 12.61
C LYS A 648 -3.30 7.19 11.84
N GLU A 649 -3.59 6.00 12.35
CA GLU A 649 -3.29 4.71 11.76
C GLU A 649 -4.14 4.48 10.51
N ALA A 650 -5.43 4.86 10.53
CA ALA A 650 -6.28 4.82 9.34
C ALA A 650 -5.77 5.76 8.23
N VAL A 651 -5.35 6.98 8.57
CA VAL A 651 -4.75 7.91 7.61
C VAL A 651 -3.42 7.40 7.09
N TRP A 652 -2.56 6.85 7.96
CA TRP A 652 -1.31 6.21 7.58
C TRP A 652 -1.55 5.06 6.60
N TYR A 653 -2.53 4.19 6.86
CA TYR A 653 -2.94 3.13 5.93
C TYR A 653 -3.31 3.70 4.55
N LEU A 654 -4.14 4.76 4.52
CA LEU A 654 -4.58 5.37 3.25
C LEU A 654 -3.43 6.08 2.51
N GLN A 655 -2.50 6.70 3.23
CA GLN A 655 -1.34 7.40 2.66
C GLN A 655 -0.29 6.43 2.12
N GLU A 656 0.08 5.41 2.88
CA GLU A 656 1.13 4.46 2.53
C GLU A 656 0.68 3.38 1.53
N HIS A 657 -0.62 3.20 1.27
CA HIS A 657 -1.05 2.24 0.25
C HIS A 657 -0.45 2.59 -1.13
N PRO A 658 0.24 1.68 -1.86
CA PRO A 658 0.91 2.08 -3.09
C PRO A 658 -0.09 2.41 -4.20
N LEU A 659 0.29 3.27 -5.15
CA LEU A 659 -0.51 3.49 -6.36
C LEU A 659 -0.50 2.27 -7.31
N ASP A 660 0.55 1.45 -7.22
CA ASP A 660 0.71 0.20 -7.95
C ASP A 660 0.08 -0.95 -7.13
N MET A 661 -1.12 -1.37 -7.56
CA MET A 661 -1.91 -2.44 -6.93
C MET A 661 -1.61 -3.83 -7.52
N ILE A 662 -0.60 -3.93 -8.40
CA ILE A 662 -0.19 -5.20 -9.01
C ILE A 662 0.41 -6.11 -7.94
N ASP A 663 0.07 -7.39 -8.00
CA ASP A 663 0.59 -8.41 -7.09
C ASP A 663 2.02 -8.80 -7.47
N TRP A 664 2.96 -8.15 -6.82
CA TRP A 664 4.39 -8.38 -6.95
C TRP A 664 4.95 -9.27 -5.82
N VAL A 665 6.10 -9.90 -6.06
CA VAL A 665 6.84 -10.65 -5.05
C VAL A 665 7.31 -9.64 -4.02
N VAL A 666 7.00 -9.93 -2.77
CA VAL A 666 7.43 -9.13 -1.62
C VAL A 666 8.16 -10.05 -0.65
N LYS A 667 9.23 -9.52 -0.05
CA LYS A 667 10.00 -10.24 0.96
C LYS A 667 10.46 -9.29 2.05
N ASN A 668 10.12 -9.59 3.29
CA ASN A 668 10.54 -8.84 4.47
C ASN A 668 11.16 -9.72 5.55
N SER A 669 11.00 -11.05 5.50
CA SER A 669 11.54 -11.98 6.50
C SER A 669 13.07 -11.93 6.67
N HIS A 670 13.80 -11.40 5.68
CA HIS A 670 15.26 -11.24 5.78
C HIS A 670 15.71 -10.00 6.56
N ARG A 671 14.80 -9.04 6.78
CA ARG A 671 15.11 -7.72 7.34
C ARG A 671 15.72 -7.82 8.74
N LYS A 672 16.71 -6.97 9.04
CA LYS A 672 17.39 -6.91 10.35
C LYS A 672 16.94 -5.72 11.19
N ASP A 673 16.09 -4.86 10.65
CA ASP A 673 15.53 -3.69 11.33
C ASP A 673 14.20 -3.96 12.04
N ILE A 674 13.57 -5.11 11.78
CA ILE A 674 12.28 -5.52 12.35
C ILE A 674 12.46 -6.45 13.56
N GLU A 675 11.51 -6.42 14.51
CA GLU A 675 11.48 -7.27 15.70
C GLU A 675 10.46 -8.40 15.49
N ILE A 676 10.96 -9.62 15.30
CA ILE A 676 10.15 -10.85 15.17
C ILE A 676 9.61 -11.25 16.55
N VAL A 677 8.36 -11.67 16.62
CA VAL A 677 7.71 -12.16 17.85
C VAL A 677 7.47 -13.66 17.80
N GLU A 678 7.28 -14.28 18.97
CA GLU A 678 6.99 -15.70 19.08
C GLU A 678 5.63 -16.07 18.44
N PRO A 679 5.49 -17.31 17.92
CA PRO A 679 4.23 -17.78 17.37
C PRO A 679 3.06 -17.61 18.35
N ASN A 680 1.95 -17.09 17.86
CA ASN A 680 0.77 -16.76 18.65
C ASN A 680 -0.51 -17.09 17.87
N PHE A 681 -1.66 -17.06 18.55
CA PHE A 681 -2.96 -17.39 17.95
C PHE A 681 -3.30 -16.50 16.76
N ARG A 682 -2.89 -15.23 16.79
CA ARG A 682 -3.11 -14.25 15.71
C ARG A 682 -2.21 -14.44 14.49
N LYS A 683 -1.22 -15.34 14.57
CA LYS A 683 -0.16 -15.47 13.56
C LYS A 683 0.57 -14.13 13.30
N GLN A 684 0.61 -13.23 14.29
CA GLN A 684 1.37 -11.98 14.25
C GLN A 684 2.87 -12.32 14.22
N THR A 685 3.58 -11.87 13.18
CA THR A 685 5.00 -12.22 12.95
C THR A 685 5.98 -11.17 13.49
N THR A 686 5.56 -9.91 13.54
CA THR A 686 6.38 -8.77 14.00
C THR A 686 5.66 -8.00 15.10
N LYS A 687 6.43 -7.28 15.91
CA LYS A 687 5.89 -6.40 16.96
C LYS A 687 5.07 -5.23 16.42
N GLU A 688 5.46 -4.70 15.26
CA GLU A 688 4.76 -3.64 14.55
C GLU A 688 4.50 -4.09 13.12
N VAL A 689 3.30 -3.80 12.60
CA VAL A 689 2.94 -4.04 11.21
C VAL A 689 3.76 -3.15 10.27
N LEU A 690 4.16 -3.69 9.12
CA LEU A 690 4.91 -2.96 8.10
C LEU A 690 3.98 -2.04 7.28
N PRO A 691 4.51 -0.96 6.70
CA PRO A 691 3.78 -0.12 5.76
C PRO A 691 3.10 -0.90 4.61
N PRO A 692 1.87 -0.51 4.22
CA PRO A 692 1.15 -1.07 3.06
C PRO A 692 1.95 -1.23 1.76
N ASP A 693 2.83 -0.28 1.44
CA ASP A 693 3.67 -0.30 0.25
C ASP A 693 4.91 -1.21 0.34
N GLU A 694 5.28 -1.63 1.55
CA GLU A 694 6.35 -2.59 1.83
C GLU A 694 5.86 -4.04 1.95
N ARG A 695 4.55 -4.26 2.03
CA ARG A 695 3.94 -5.59 2.22
C ARG A 695 3.20 -6.08 0.97
N PRO A 696 2.71 -7.34 0.95
CA PRO A 696 1.87 -7.83 -0.13
C PRO A 696 0.55 -7.04 -0.20
N ILE A 697 0.04 -6.80 -1.42
CA ILE A 697 -1.29 -6.21 -1.59
C ILE A 697 -2.31 -7.25 -1.19
N GLN A 698 -3.26 -6.87 -0.34
CA GLN A 698 -4.23 -7.79 0.21
C GLN A 698 -5.50 -7.06 0.64
N ARG A 699 -6.61 -7.80 0.60
CA ARG A 699 -7.92 -7.37 1.09
C ARG A 699 -7.95 -7.35 2.61
N HIS A 700 -9.04 -6.83 3.16
CA HIS A 700 -9.21 -6.66 4.60
C HIS A 700 -9.31 -7.99 5.36
N ASN A 701 -9.73 -9.07 4.70
CA ASN A 701 -9.76 -10.43 5.24
C ASN A 701 -8.41 -11.16 5.32
N ALA A 702 -7.28 -10.47 5.12
CA ALA A 702 -5.94 -11.05 5.15
C ALA A 702 -5.12 -10.54 6.34
N ASN A 703 -4.23 -11.39 6.87
CA ASN A 703 -3.36 -11.04 8.00
C ASN A 703 -2.34 -9.96 7.60
N MET A 704 -2.39 -8.79 8.24
CA MET A 704 -1.51 -7.65 7.93
C MET A 704 -0.04 -7.88 8.34
N PHE A 705 0.25 -8.90 9.15
CA PHE A 705 1.59 -9.34 9.53
C PHE A 705 2.23 -10.35 8.57
N SER A 706 1.61 -10.62 7.41
CA SER A 706 2.21 -11.44 6.37
C SER A 706 3.44 -10.72 5.76
N LEU A 707 4.64 -11.23 6.05
CA LEU A 707 5.90 -10.57 5.65
C LEU A 707 6.27 -10.78 4.17
N ASP A 708 6.00 -11.98 3.66
CA ASP A 708 6.48 -12.44 2.37
C ASP A 708 5.32 -12.89 1.47
N ARG A 709 5.47 -12.70 0.16
CA ARG A 709 4.66 -13.33 -0.88
C ARG A 709 5.57 -13.76 -2.03
N ASN A 710 5.74 -15.07 -2.20
CA ASN A 710 6.66 -15.64 -3.19
C ASN A 710 6.01 -15.87 -4.57
N GLY A 711 4.67 -15.80 -4.68
CA GLY A 711 3.92 -16.13 -5.90
C GLY A 711 3.58 -14.96 -6.84
N GLY A 712 3.75 -13.70 -6.40
CA GLY A 712 3.36 -12.53 -7.20
C GLY A 712 4.41 -12.19 -8.25
N ASN A 713 4.25 -12.55 -9.52
CA ASN A 713 5.17 -12.14 -10.59
C ASN A 713 4.61 -11.01 -11.47
N GLY A 714 3.62 -10.27 -10.94
CA GLY A 714 2.82 -9.32 -11.71
C GLY A 714 1.78 -10.01 -12.59
N ALA A 715 1.26 -11.18 -12.16
CA ALA A 715 0.22 -11.92 -12.87
C ALA A 715 -1.21 -11.46 -12.54
N SER A 716 -1.39 -10.62 -11.54
CA SER A 716 -2.69 -10.04 -11.20
C SER A 716 -2.55 -8.63 -10.64
N GLU A 717 -3.66 -7.90 -10.65
CA GLU A 717 -3.83 -6.61 -9.98
C GLU A 717 -5.11 -6.65 -9.14
N HIS A 718 -4.99 -6.20 -7.89
CA HIS A 718 -6.15 -6.04 -7.02
C HIS A 718 -6.90 -4.75 -7.32
N SER A 719 -8.22 -4.81 -7.22
CA SER A 719 -9.04 -3.61 -7.24
C SER A 719 -8.79 -2.76 -5.99
N ALA A 720 -8.70 -1.45 -6.16
CA ALA A 720 -8.67 -0.51 -5.04
C ALA A 720 -10.07 -0.23 -4.45
N GLY A 721 -11.14 -0.69 -5.11
CA GLY A 721 -12.52 -0.42 -4.70
C GLY A 721 -12.87 -1.01 -3.34
N ASP A 722 -12.56 -2.29 -3.17
CA ASP A 722 -12.80 -3.07 -1.96
C ASP A 722 -11.71 -2.92 -0.90
N ILE A 723 -10.56 -2.29 -1.23
CA ILE A 723 -9.41 -2.15 -0.32
C ILE A 723 -9.24 -0.71 0.20
N TRP A 724 -9.40 0.29 -0.66
CA TRP A 724 -9.00 1.67 -0.36
C TRP A 724 -10.18 2.66 -0.43
N LEU A 725 -11.06 2.53 -1.43
CA LEU A 725 -12.16 3.49 -1.63
C LEU A 725 -13.20 3.45 -0.49
N LEU A 726 -13.55 2.25 0.00
CA LEU A 726 -14.47 2.07 1.12
C LEU A 726 -14.06 2.84 2.38
N PRO A 727 -12.87 2.60 3.00
CA PRO A 727 -12.48 3.30 4.22
C PRO A 727 -12.36 4.82 4.02
N TYR A 728 -11.88 5.28 2.85
CA TYR A 728 -11.77 6.70 2.57
C TYR A 728 -13.13 7.41 2.54
N TRP A 729 -14.06 6.92 1.69
CA TRP A 729 -15.36 7.56 1.52
C TRP A 729 -16.24 7.42 2.77
N MET A 730 -16.14 6.30 3.49
CA MET A 730 -16.80 6.16 4.79
C MET A 730 -16.26 7.19 5.80
N GLY A 731 -14.95 7.40 5.85
CA GLY A 731 -14.33 8.41 6.72
C GLY A 731 -14.77 9.85 6.38
N ARG A 732 -14.92 10.16 5.10
CA ARG A 732 -15.50 11.43 4.60
C ARG A 732 -16.97 11.58 5.01
N TYR A 733 -17.76 10.52 4.89
CA TYR A 733 -19.18 10.51 5.25
C TYR A 733 -19.40 10.68 6.77
N LEU A 734 -18.60 10.01 7.59
CA LEU A 734 -18.64 10.15 9.05
C LEU A 734 -18.06 11.48 9.55
N GLY A 735 -17.46 12.28 8.67
CA GLY A 735 -16.87 13.58 9.00
C GLY A 735 -15.56 13.49 9.78
N VAL A 736 -14.91 12.32 9.81
CA VAL A 736 -13.60 12.11 10.46
C VAL A 736 -12.42 12.33 9.51
N ILE A 737 -12.69 12.42 8.20
CA ILE A 737 -11.78 12.91 7.17
C ILE A 737 -12.44 14.13 6.52
N SER A 738 -11.74 15.25 6.44
CA SER A 738 -12.26 16.46 5.80
C SER A 738 -12.22 16.37 4.27
N ALA A 739 -12.91 17.29 3.59
CA ALA A 739 -12.60 17.62 2.20
C ALA A 739 -11.14 18.09 2.06
N PRO A 740 -10.53 17.97 0.86
CA PRO A 740 -9.15 18.41 0.65
C PRO A 740 -8.99 19.90 0.95
N GLN A 741 -7.93 20.22 1.67
CA GLN A 741 -7.51 21.60 1.86
C GLN A 741 -6.77 22.06 0.61
N LYS A 742 -7.35 23.04 -0.10
CA LYS A 742 -6.75 23.64 -1.30
C LYS A 742 -5.46 24.40 -1.00
#